data_AF-A0A899FZN3-F1
#
_entry.id   AF-A0A899FZN3-F1
#
_cell.length_a   1.000
_cell.length_b   1.000
_cell.length_c   1.000
_cell.angle_alpha   90.00
_cell.angle_beta   90.00
_cell.angle_gamma   90.00
#
_symmetry.space_group_name_H-M   'P 1'
#
loop_
_entity.id
_entity.type
_entity.pdbx_description
1 polymer ?
#
loop_
_entity_poly.entity_id
_entity_poly.type
_entity_poly.pdbx_seq_one_letter_code
_entity_poly.pdbx_strand_id
1 'polypeptide(L)'
;MSIDVSVPWILYLAVQYASSPSLQTLSELIQKFPDIFSKRVILSILNFVPECIDPDEYLSLIFDEKYEGEDDMDSSQISKTQNINNVTLSQKLKKLHIYQNKTSTDNCISNEELYTWFISKALQIEEETGLISFSRKLVLTSKYPIPPKVQEWGRGIVSALESVINRQYNNPLLEFNVPTLREFETLDHKEAIDILLQHLEDEEILGEIKSSIIPYISYCQKSSETNIWNSLWSWVLNFSFKQKNLNLIKLISFSNIINSEKYAKFSEYAIASCYCYQGTEKENIHSMKIILQNLKRNLNIETDTDTNVLDNIEISSLNVFTPENIQNYSQLIIPNSNSLSLLEIMIETVLIINSSKEMRKITLSDAVCYRNKDKKYQISLLHKMIPQNPQFLNKLNDSEWIKLRNNIIWLHDVSLIYRNISEIEYESFLLYNILRATKFNLAKGIYIKKNRGNMPLKDDIVEKICIEVFLEFFDNSSNGDITKGNMKNAYNLLQTIKQYYNSKQLESFSYLIKVTNTLNHYSHKFKPVQIRLHNNSFKILEDFLLSNPGVYKSIDKVIEICNDLLFSKNESCLNQKEIQAKALCIIAETALSQNDFDFAYDICINHLFSLFEAVDIKTTEALSNIIWKSCLQISKNYETKESLESIEKKMFLLSKVINICPKEYLIEVLNVWRRFEKEQLSIRTSKKLSGFNDDLSIDSNTTDAMRIPKSLFSSASKAARVLGTTLSSTSFPFNKQKILHIEKKTEKDLVSANQELRSSNNKLDNIADVVTQKFTSGLGWVLGISDNQK
;
A
#
# COMPACT_ATOMS: atom_id res chain seq x y z
N MET A 1 -49.18 90.98 -16.07
CA MET A 1 -48.81 92.08 -15.15
C MET A 1 -47.44 91.76 -14.58
N SER A 2 -46.46 92.64 -14.74
CA SER A 2 -45.09 92.44 -14.23
C SER A 2 -45.05 92.66 -12.71
N ILE A 3 -44.83 91.58 -11.96
CA ILE A 3 -44.41 91.70 -10.56
C ILE A 3 -42.89 91.78 -10.60
N ASP A 4 -42.31 92.90 -10.17
CA ASP A 4 -40.86 93.12 -10.11
C ASP A 4 -40.21 92.29 -8.99
N VAL A 5 -40.17 90.97 -9.19
CA VAL A 5 -39.50 90.02 -8.31
C VAL A 5 -38.03 89.92 -8.75
N SER A 6 -37.10 90.34 -7.88
CA SER A 6 -35.68 90.29 -8.21
C SER A 6 -35.17 88.85 -8.35
N VAL A 7 -34.25 88.61 -9.28
CA VAL A 7 -33.64 87.28 -9.54
C VAL A 7 -33.09 86.60 -8.26
N PRO A 8 -32.40 87.28 -7.33
CA PRO A 8 -31.96 86.66 -6.07
C PRO A 8 -33.12 86.19 -5.17
N TRP A 9 -34.30 86.79 -5.26
CA TRP A 9 -35.48 86.33 -4.52
C TRP A 9 -36.08 85.08 -5.15
N ILE A 10 -36.17 85.02 -6.48
CA ILE A 10 -36.67 83.85 -7.23
C ILE A 10 -35.78 82.63 -6.96
N LEU A 11 -34.45 82.80 -7.00
CA LEU A 11 -33.50 81.73 -6.69
C LEU A 11 -33.55 81.30 -5.20
N TYR A 12 -33.80 82.23 -4.29
CA TYR A 12 -34.00 81.90 -2.86
C TYR A 12 -35.28 81.09 -2.64
N LEU A 13 -36.39 81.46 -3.27
CA LEU A 13 -37.63 80.68 -3.24
C LEU A 13 -37.43 79.29 -3.85
N ALA A 14 -36.68 79.17 -4.95
CA ALA A 14 -36.38 77.89 -5.57
C ALA A 14 -35.60 76.95 -4.64
N VAL A 15 -34.61 77.45 -3.89
CA VAL A 15 -33.92 76.65 -2.86
C VAL A 15 -34.88 76.24 -1.74
N GLN A 16 -35.76 77.14 -1.29
CA GLN A 16 -36.74 76.83 -0.26
C GLN A 16 -37.77 75.79 -0.72
N TYR A 17 -38.22 75.83 -1.98
CA TYR A 17 -39.11 74.84 -2.57
C TYR A 17 -38.39 73.52 -2.90
N ALA A 18 -37.11 73.54 -3.25
CA ALA A 18 -36.31 72.32 -3.39
C ALA A 18 -36.20 71.55 -2.06
N SER A 19 -36.07 72.27 -0.93
CA SER A 19 -36.08 71.67 0.41
C SER A 19 -37.46 71.21 0.92
N SER A 20 -38.50 71.27 0.08
CA SER A 20 -39.87 70.83 0.38
C SER A 20 -40.04 69.34 0.07
N PRO A 21 -40.93 68.60 0.77
CA PRO A 21 -41.29 67.23 0.41
C PRO A 21 -42.12 67.09 -0.89
N SER A 22 -42.42 68.19 -1.59
CA SER A 22 -43.06 68.17 -2.91
C SER A 22 -42.40 69.20 -3.81
N LEU A 23 -42.01 68.76 -5.01
CA LEU A 23 -41.34 69.56 -6.03
C LEU A 23 -42.31 70.24 -7.01
N GLN A 24 -43.61 70.08 -6.83
CA GLN A 24 -44.62 70.69 -7.71
C GLN A 24 -44.46 72.23 -7.78
N THR A 25 -44.34 72.89 -6.62
CA THR A 25 -44.15 74.35 -6.54
C THR A 25 -42.80 74.82 -7.09
N LEU A 26 -41.79 73.95 -7.11
CA LEU A 26 -40.51 74.21 -7.77
C LEU A 26 -40.65 74.11 -9.30
N SER A 27 -41.37 73.10 -9.81
CA SER A 27 -41.67 72.95 -11.24
C SER A 27 -42.41 74.18 -11.79
N GLU A 28 -43.50 74.57 -11.11
CA GLU A 28 -44.30 75.74 -11.47
C GLU A 28 -43.46 77.04 -11.44
N LEU A 29 -42.53 77.19 -10.49
CA LEU A 29 -41.61 78.33 -10.43
C LEU A 29 -40.60 78.32 -11.58
N ILE A 30 -40.08 77.15 -11.98
CA ILE A 30 -39.15 77.00 -13.10
C ILE A 30 -39.84 77.33 -14.43
N GLN A 31 -41.04 76.78 -14.66
CA GLN A 31 -41.87 77.07 -15.84
C GLN A 31 -42.20 78.56 -15.98
N LYS A 32 -42.42 79.26 -14.87
CA LYS A 32 -42.78 80.68 -14.84
C LYS A 32 -41.62 81.64 -15.13
N PHE A 33 -40.37 81.20 -14.94
CA PHE A 33 -39.17 82.03 -15.12
C PHE A 33 -38.03 81.28 -15.85
N PRO A 34 -38.25 80.74 -17.06
CA PRO A 34 -37.29 79.87 -17.74
C PRO A 34 -35.93 80.55 -18.01
N ASP A 35 -35.93 81.86 -18.27
CA ASP A 35 -34.71 82.66 -18.51
C ASP A 35 -33.76 82.74 -17.29
N ILE A 36 -34.25 82.42 -16.08
CA ILE A 36 -33.47 82.40 -14.84
C ILE A 36 -32.88 81.00 -14.57
N PHE A 37 -33.64 79.95 -14.90
CA PHE A 37 -33.31 78.57 -14.56
C PHE A 37 -32.58 77.85 -15.69
N SER A 38 -31.36 78.31 -16.00
CA SER A 38 -30.43 77.51 -16.81
C SER A 38 -30.20 76.13 -16.16
N LYS A 39 -29.94 75.08 -16.96
CA LYS A 39 -29.78 73.72 -16.43
C LYS A 39 -28.72 73.63 -15.32
N ARG A 40 -27.65 74.43 -15.38
CA ARG A 40 -26.61 74.53 -14.32
C ARG A 40 -27.15 75.07 -12.99
N VAL A 41 -28.04 76.07 -13.07
CA VAL A 41 -28.73 76.64 -11.90
C VAL A 41 -29.72 75.61 -11.34
N ILE A 42 -30.45 74.88 -12.19
CA ILE A 42 -31.33 73.78 -11.77
C ILE A 42 -30.54 72.72 -10.99
N LEU A 43 -29.44 72.16 -11.56
CA LEU A 43 -28.59 71.18 -10.85
C LEU A 43 -28.11 71.70 -9.48
N SER A 44 -27.75 72.99 -9.41
CA SER A 44 -27.30 73.61 -8.16
C SER A 44 -28.42 73.73 -7.10
N ILE A 45 -29.67 73.89 -7.54
CA ILE A 45 -30.86 73.89 -6.68
C ILE A 45 -31.25 72.46 -6.28
N LEU A 46 -31.09 71.48 -7.18
CA LEU A 46 -31.41 70.07 -6.90
C LEU A 46 -30.49 69.44 -5.84
N ASN A 47 -29.34 70.04 -5.54
CA ASN A 47 -28.52 69.67 -4.38
C ASN A 47 -29.24 69.86 -3.03
N PHE A 48 -30.28 70.70 -2.98
CA PHE A 48 -31.09 70.96 -1.77
C PHE A 48 -32.36 70.11 -1.68
N VAL A 49 -32.60 69.21 -2.65
CA VAL A 49 -33.72 68.26 -2.66
C VAL A 49 -33.44 67.11 -1.69
N PRO A 50 -34.32 66.85 -0.71
CA PRO A 50 -34.18 65.72 0.21
C PRO A 50 -33.98 64.37 -0.48
N GLU A 51 -33.05 63.58 0.03
CA GLU A 51 -32.60 62.29 -0.53
C GLU A 51 -33.71 61.23 -0.61
N CYS A 52 -34.77 61.39 0.19
CA CYS A 52 -35.95 60.52 0.21
C CYS A 52 -36.96 60.79 -0.94
N ILE A 53 -36.73 61.78 -1.80
CA ILE A 53 -37.61 62.10 -2.93
C ILE A 53 -37.27 61.22 -4.13
N ASP A 54 -38.29 60.75 -4.85
CA ASP A 54 -38.12 59.87 -6.01
C ASP A 54 -37.31 60.59 -7.13
N PRO A 55 -36.22 59.99 -7.64
CA PRO A 55 -35.44 60.54 -8.75
C PRO A 55 -36.24 61.03 -9.96
N ASP A 56 -37.36 60.38 -10.32
CA ASP A 56 -38.15 60.82 -11.48
C ASP A 56 -38.77 62.23 -11.28
N GLU A 57 -39.07 62.62 -10.04
CA GLU A 57 -39.70 63.91 -9.72
C GLU A 57 -38.77 65.10 -9.96
N TYR A 58 -37.46 64.93 -9.77
CA TYR A 58 -36.47 66.00 -10.05
C TYR A 58 -35.70 65.80 -11.35
N LEU A 59 -35.61 64.60 -11.91
CA LEU A 59 -35.02 64.39 -13.23
C LEU A 59 -35.87 64.99 -14.35
N SER A 60 -37.21 64.97 -14.19
CA SER A 60 -38.13 65.69 -15.08
C SER A 60 -37.79 67.19 -15.18
N LEU A 61 -37.40 67.84 -14.06
CA LEU A 61 -36.95 69.25 -14.05
C LEU A 61 -35.66 69.52 -14.85
N ILE A 62 -34.87 68.50 -15.18
CA ILE A 62 -33.61 68.63 -15.95
C ILE A 62 -33.84 68.35 -17.45
N PHE A 63 -34.72 67.40 -17.76
CA PHE A 63 -34.84 66.79 -19.08
C PHE A 63 -36.18 67.03 -19.80
N ASP A 64 -37.28 67.25 -19.08
CA ASP A 64 -38.57 67.50 -19.70
C ASP A 64 -38.70 68.98 -20.07
N GLU A 65 -38.56 69.28 -21.37
CA GLU A 65 -38.60 70.65 -21.89
C GLU A 65 -40.00 71.27 -21.88
N LYS A 66 -41.04 70.50 -21.53
CA LYS A 66 -42.44 70.93 -21.39
C LYS A 66 -43.15 70.14 -20.29
N TYR A 67 -43.55 70.84 -19.23
CA TYR A 67 -44.59 70.37 -18.33
C TYR A 67 -45.94 70.87 -18.85
N GLU A 68 -46.92 69.97 -18.96
CA GLU A 68 -48.33 70.35 -19.11
C GLU A 68 -48.94 70.49 -17.71
N GLY A 69 -48.71 71.65 -17.08
CA GLY A 69 -49.36 72.06 -15.83
C GLY A 69 -50.51 73.04 -16.10
N GLU A 70 -51.62 72.92 -15.37
CA GLU A 70 -52.73 73.87 -15.45
C GLU A 70 -52.32 75.25 -14.85
N ASP A 71 -52.81 76.34 -15.46
CA ASP A 71 -52.26 77.71 -15.38
C ASP A 71 -52.39 78.44 -14.01
N ASP A 72 -52.85 77.78 -12.94
CA ASP A 72 -53.28 78.40 -11.68
C ASP A 72 -52.24 78.32 -10.54
N MET A 73 -51.05 78.89 -10.78
CA MET A 73 -50.10 79.16 -9.71
C MET A 73 -50.49 80.43 -8.94
N ASP A 74 -51.12 80.27 -7.77
CA ASP A 74 -51.66 81.35 -6.94
C ASP A 74 -50.60 82.38 -6.54
N SER A 75 -50.60 83.50 -7.28
CA SER A 75 -49.67 84.62 -7.13
C SER A 75 -49.69 85.30 -5.74
N SER A 76 -50.65 84.94 -4.88
CA SER A 76 -50.73 85.38 -3.49
C SER A 76 -49.70 84.72 -2.54
N GLN A 77 -48.99 83.66 -2.96
CA GLN A 77 -47.93 83.05 -2.15
C GLN A 77 -46.56 83.73 -2.32
N ILE A 78 -46.18 84.10 -3.55
CA ILE A 78 -44.87 84.71 -3.89
C ILE A 78 -44.68 86.08 -3.18
N SER A 79 -45.79 86.72 -2.80
CA SER A 79 -45.84 88.09 -2.27
C SER A 79 -45.77 88.21 -0.73
N LYS A 80 -45.78 87.11 0.05
CA LYS A 80 -45.96 87.18 1.52
C LYS A 80 -44.69 87.35 2.38
N THR A 81 -43.49 87.44 1.80
CA THR A 81 -42.23 87.50 2.59
C THR A 81 -41.19 88.52 2.09
N GLN A 82 -41.60 89.68 1.58
CA GLN A 82 -40.68 90.80 1.32
C GLN A 82 -40.12 91.41 2.63
N ASN A 83 -39.07 90.80 3.19
CA ASN A 83 -38.36 91.34 4.36
C ASN A 83 -36.86 90.95 4.44
N ILE A 84 -36.25 90.52 3.33
CA ILE A 84 -34.82 90.22 3.26
C ILE A 84 -34.16 91.08 2.18
N ASN A 85 -33.06 91.75 2.53
CA ASN A 85 -32.31 92.61 1.61
C ASN A 85 -31.65 91.79 0.49
N ASN A 86 -31.91 92.16 -0.77
CA ASN A 86 -31.34 91.53 -1.97
C ASN A 86 -29.81 91.43 -1.96
N VAL A 87 -29.10 92.40 -1.38
CA VAL A 87 -27.63 92.35 -1.24
C VAL A 87 -27.21 91.14 -0.39
N THR A 88 -27.91 90.90 0.72
CA THR A 88 -27.65 89.79 1.64
C THR A 88 -28.01 88.44 1.00
N LEU A 89 -29.10 88.39 0.23
CA LEU A 89 -29.48 87.20 -0.55
C LEU A 89 -28.46 86.87 -1.63
N SER A 90 -28.04 87.85 -2.42
CA SER A 90 -26.97 87.68 -3.42
C SER A 90 -25.66 87.20 -2.80
N GLN A 91 -25.31 87.64 -1.58
CA GLN A 91 -24.16 87.12 -0.85
C GLN A 91 -24.34 85.65 -0.42
N LYS A 92 -25.53 85.26 0.08
CA LYS A 92 -25.83 83.87 0.43
C LYS A 92 -25.82 82.96 -0.81
N LEU A 93 -26.51 83.33 -1.88
CA LEU A 93 -26.56 82.55 -3.13
C LEU A 93 -25.21 82.44 -3.84
N LYS A 94 -24.31 83.43 -3.68
CA LYS A 94 -22.91 83.33 -4.12
C LYS A 94 -22.11 82.30 -3.31
N LYS A 95 -22.30 82.25 -1.99
CA LYS A 95 -21.68 81.21 -1.14
C LYS A 95 -22.18 79.79 -1.46
N LEU A 96 -23.41 79.67 -1.94
CA LEU A 96 -23.99 78.41 -2.41
C LEU A 96 -23.72 78.11 -3.90
N HIS A 97 -22.91 78.95 -4.57
CA HIS A 97 -22.57 78.85 -6.00
C HIS A 97 -23.73 78.95 -7.02
N ILE A 98 -24.98 79.18 -6.56
CA ILE A 98 -26.19 79.27 -7.40
C ILE A 98 -26.22 80.56 -8.25
N TYR A 99 -25.68 81.67 -7.73
CA TYR A 99 -25.79 82.98 -8.38
C TYR A 99 -24.42 83.58 -8.73
N GLN A 100 -24.09 83.60 -10.03
CA GLN A 100 -22.91 84.28 -10.56
C GLN A 100 -23.30 85.62 -11.21
N ASN A 101 -22.48 86.66 -10.97
CA ASN A 101 -22.86 88.06 -11.20
C ASN A 101 -22.75 88.53 -12.67
N LYS A 102 -22.79 87.61 -13.66
CA LYS A 102 -22.68 87.92 -15.08
C LYS A 102 -23.60 87.04 -15.93
N THR A 103 -24.23 87.70 -16.90
CA THR A 103 -25.00 87.12 -17.99
C THR A 103 -24.08 86.40 -18.99
N SER A 104 -23.60 85.21 -18.65
CA SER A 104 -23.11 84.24 -19.63
C SER A 104 -24.24 83.24 -19.90
N THR A 105 -24.87 83.36 -21.07
CA THR A 105 -25.94 82.48 -21.56
C THR A 105 -25.40 81.12 -22.03
N ASP A 106 -24.44 80.54 -21.29
CA ASP A 106 -23.94 79.19 -21.54
C ASP A 106 -24.90 78.17 -20.92
N ASN A 107 -25.92 77.79 -21.70
CA ASN A 107 -26.81 76.67 -21.39
C ASN A 107 -26.13 75.30 -21.53
N CYS A 108 -24.87 75.27 -21.98
CA CYS A 108 -24.07 74.06 -22.15
C CYS A 108 -23.43 73.63 -20.82
N ILE A 109 -24.05 72.66 -20.14
CA ILE A 109 -23.36 71.88 -19.10
C ILE A 109 -22.43 70.88 -19.79
N SER A 110 -21.23 70.66 -19.27
CA SER A 110 -20.35 69.60 -19.78
C SER A 110 -20.81 68.20 -19.33
N ASN A 111 -20.49 67.17 -20.13
CA ASN A 111 -20.73 65.79 -19.73
C ASN A 111 -19.99 65.40 -18.43
N GLU A 112 -18.92 66.11 -18.08
CA GLU A 112 -18.18 65.90 -16.83
C GLU A 112 -18.89 66.53 -15.63
N GLU A 113 -19.42 67.76 -15.75
CA GLU A 113 -20.22 68.40 -14.70
C GLU A 113 -21.50 67.60 -14.41
N LEU A 114 -22.17 67.08 -15.45
CA LEU A 114 -23.29 66.15 -15.29
C LEU A 114 -22.84 64.86 -14.59
N TYR A 115 -21.75 64.23 -15.05
CA TYR A 115 -21.23 63.01 -14.44
C TYR A 115 -20.96 63.20 -12.94
N THR A 116 -20.19 64.21 -12.56
CA THR A 116 -19.89 64.49 -11.14
C THR A 116 -21.15 64.70 -10.31
N TRP A 117 -22.14 65.44 -10.81
CA TRP A 117 -23.41 65.66 -10.11
C TRP A 117 -24.20 64.36 -9.86
N PHE A 118 -24.35 63.52 -10.90
CA PHE A 118 -25.07 62.25 -10.80
C PHE A 118 -24.40 61.31 -9.79
N ILE A 119 -23.06 61.20 -9.83
CA ILE A 119 -22.31 60.38 -8.88
C ILE A 119 -22.45 60.93 -7.46
N SER A 120 -22.24 62.24 -7.25
CA SER A 120 -22.33 62.81 -5.90
C SER A 120 -23.72 62.65 -5.29
N LYS A 121 -24.79 62.85 -6.07
CA LYS A 121 -26.16 62.71 -5.57
C LYS A 121 -26.54 61.25 -5.34
N ALA A 122 -26.09 60.31 -6.19
CA ALA A 122 -26.29 58.88 -5.97
C ALA A 122 -25.57 58.34 -4.72
N LEU A 123 -24.36 58.83 -4.42
CA LEU A 123 -23.64 58.54 -3.18
C LEU A 123 -24.37 59.12 -1.96
N GLN A 124 -24.78 60.39 -2.03
CA GLN A 124 -25.48 61.07 -0.93
C GLN A 124 -26.81 60.39 -0.57
N ILE A 125 -27.59 59.93 -1.58
CA ILE A 125 -28.83 59.20 -1.34
C ILE A 125 -28.60 57.94 -0.51
N GLU A 126 -27.58 57.15 -0.84
CA GLU A 126 -27.29 55.91 -0.12
C GLU A 126 -26.70 56.19 1.27
N GLU A 127 -25.79 57.16 1.39
CA GLU A 127 -25.14 57.54 2.66
C GLU A 127 -26.15 58.09 3.70
N GLU A 128 -27.15 58.87 3.27
CA GLU A 128 -28.15 59.50 4.17
C GLU A 128 -29.40 58.63 4.40
N THR A 129 -29.76 57.72 3.48
CA THR A 129 -31.04 56.98 3.54
C THR A 129 -30.93 55.46 3.49
N GLY A 130 -29.79 54.91 3.06
CA GLY A 130 -29.62 53.48 2.75
C GLY A 130 -30.39 52.98 1.51
N LEU A 131 -31.10 53.85 0.79
CA LEU A 131 -31.94 53.47 -0.35
C LEU A 131 -31.12 53.36 -1.66
N ILE A 132 -30.28 52.33 -1.77
CA ILE A 132 -29.51 52.05 -2.99
C ILE A 132 -30.38 51.90 -4.26
N SER A 133 -31.65 51.50 -4.10
CA SER A 133 -32.62 51.42 -5.20
C SER A 133 -32.94 52.79 -5.82
N PHE A 134 -32.92 53.87 -5.02
CA PHE A 134 -33.07 55.25 -5.49
C PHE A 134 -31.78 55.71 -6.18
N SER A 135 -30.61 55.43 -5.61
CA SER A 135 -29.32 55.67 -6.28
C SER A 135 -29.25 54.96 -7.62
N ARG A 136 -29.72 53.71 -7.73
CA ARG A 136 -29.80 52.97 -9.00
C ARG A 136 -30.79 53.59 -9.96
N LYS A 137 -31.98 53.98 -9.49
CA LYS A 137 -33.01 54.62 -10.32
C LYS A 137 -32.49 55.91 -10.94
N LEU A 138 -31.81 56.74 -10.14
CA LEU A 138 -31.18 58.00 -10.57
C LEU A 138 -30.18 57.80 -11.73
N VAL A 139 -29.35 56.76 -11.67
CA VAL A 139 -28.25 56.56 -12.65
C VAL A 139 -28.56 55.57 -13.78
N LEU A 140 -29.61 54.74 -13.67
CA LEU A 140 -29.99 53.73 -14.66
C LEU A 140 -31.42 53.88 -15.23
N THR A 141 -32.19 54.91 -14.87
CA THR A 141 -33.51 55.13 -15.46
C THR A 141 -33.45 55.25 -16.98
N SER A 142 -34.35 54.55 -17.67
CA SER A 142 -34.50 54.63 -19.13
C SER A 142 -35.49 55.71 -19.56
N LYS A 143 -36.12 56.43 -18.62
CA LYS A 143 -37.05 57.53 -18.91
C LYS A 143 -36.32 58.76 -19.46
N TYR A 144 -35.09 58.98 -19.00
CA TYR A 144 -34.31 60.18 -19.26
C TYR A 144 -32.97 59.84 -19.94
N PRO A 145 -32.39 60.75 -20.75
CA PRO A 145 -31.12 60.53 -21.44
C PRO A 145 -29.92 60.69 -20.48
N ILE A 146 -29.80 59.78 -19.51
CA ILE A 146 -28.69 59.75 -18.55
C ILE A 146 -27.35 59.56 -19.27
N PRO A 147 -26.28 60.32 -18.95
CA PRO A 147 -25.00 60.21 -19.65
C PRO A 147 -24.41 58.78 -19.63
N PRO A 148 -23.84 58.27 -20.74
CA PRO A 148 -23.33 56.89 -20.79
C PRO A 148 -22.33 56.55 -19.67
N LYS A 149 -21.42 57.47 -19.33
CA LYS A 149 -20.44 57.28 -18.25
C LYS A 149 -21.09 57.09 -16.86
N VAL A 150 -22.24 57.75 -16.62
CA VAL A 150 -23.06 57.59 -15.41
C VAL A 150 -23.73 56.21 -15.41
N GLN A 151 -24.31 55.80 -16.54
CA GLN A 151 -24.92 54.48 -16.67
C GLN A 151 -23.91 53.34 -16.52
N GLU A 152 -22.67 53.53 -16.98
CA GLU A 152 -21.59 52.55 -16.82
C GLU A 152 -21.19 52.35 -15.35
N TRP A 153 -21.02 53.44 -14.60
CA TRP A 153 -20.82 53.39 -13.14
C TRP A 153 -22.03 52.77 -12.44
N GLY A 154 -23.25 53.16 -12.83
CA GLY A 154 -24.49 52.61 -12.29
C GLY A 154 -24.61 51.10 -12.44
N ARG A 155 -24.21 50.55 -13.60
CA ARG A 155 -24.21 49.10 -13.85
C ARG A 155 -23.05 48.38 -13.15
N GLY A 156 -21.88 49.00 -13.10
CA GLY A 156 -20.67 48.39 -12.55
C GLY A 156 -20.59 48.43 -11.02
N ILE A 157 -20.99 49.54 -10.41
CA ILE A 157 -20.87 49.80 -8.97
C ILE A 157 -22.23 49.62 -8.28
N VAL A 158 -23.23 50.43 -8.64
CA VAL A 158 -24.51 50.49 -7.91
C VAL A 158 -25.32 49.21 -8.02
N SER A 159 -25.52 48.69 -9.23
CA SER A 159 -26.23 47.42 -9.43
C SER A 159 -25.51 46.20 -8.85
N ALA A 160 -24.17 46.24 -8.79
CA ALA A 160 -23.40 45.15 -8.20
C ALA A 160 -23.60 45.10 -6.67
N LEU A 161 -23.49 46.25 -5.99
CA LEU A 161 -23.74 46.35 -4.55
C LEU A 161 -25.22 46.12 -4.20
N GLU A 162 -26.16 46.57 -5.03
CA GLU A 162 -27.60 46.33 -4.85
C GLU A 162 -27.91 44.82 -4.79
N SER A 163 -27.21 43.98 -5.58
CA SER A 163 -27.38 42.52 -5.51
C SER A 163 -27.00 41.95 -4.14
N VAL A 164 -25.93 42.44 -3.51
CA VAL A 164 -25.50 42.01 -2.17
C VAL A 164 -26.50 42.46 -1.12
N ILE A 165 -26.94 43.72 -1.17
CA ILE A 165 -27.94 44.29 -0.24
C ILE A 165 -29.27 43.52 -0.33
N ASN A 166 -29.73 43.21 -1.55
CA ASN A 166 -30.93 42.39 -1.75
C ASN A 166 -30.76 40.97 -1.18
N ARG A 167 -29.57 40.36 -1.31
CA ARG A 167 -29.27 39.05 -0.70
C ARG A 167 -29.23 39.09 0.81
N GLN A 168 -28.67 40.15 1.41
CA GLN A 168 -28.69 40.39 2.85
C GLN A 168 -30.13 40.53 3.37
N TYR A 169 -30.94 41.35 2.71
CA TYR A 169 -32.35 41.54 3.06
C TYR A 169 -33.15 40.23 2.99
N ASN A 170 -32.91 39.41 1.96
CA ASN A 170 -33.58 38.13 1.79
C ASN A 170 -33.07 37.03 2.74
N ASN A 171 -31.86 37.17 3.31
CA ASN A 171 -31.22 36.17 4.17
C ASN A 171 -30.73 36.78 5.50
N PRO A 172 -31.64 37.24 6.38
CA PRO A 172 -31.28 37.97 7.61
C PRO A 172 -30.56 37.14 8.68
N LEU A 173 -30.36 35.83 8.45
CA LEU A 173 -29.62 34.92 9.33
C LEU A 173 -28.12 34.83 8.97
N LEU A 174 -27.69 35.45 7.88
CA LEU A 174 -26.30 35.42 7.41
C LEU A 174 -25.63 36.78 7.65
N GLU A 175 -24.40 36.76 8.16
CA GLU A 175 -23.59 37.97 8.36
C GLU A 175 -22.94 38.40 7.04
N PHE A 176 -23.41 39.52 6.46
CA PHE A 176 -22.81 40.12 5.27
C PHE A 176 -21.92 41.31 5.65
N ASN A 177 -20.75 41.39 5.03
CA ASN A 177 -19.85 42.55 5.15
C ASN A 177 -20.17 43.54 4.01
N VAL A 178 -21.30 44.23 4.12
CA VAL A 178 -21.74 45.18 3.08
C VAL A 178 -21.14 46.58 3.34
N PRO A 179 -20.26 47.09 2.46
CA PRO A 179 -19.77 48.47 2.52
C PRO A 179 -20.83 49.46 1.99
N THR A 180 -20.68 50.74 2.31
CA THR A 180 -21.39 51.82 1.59
C THR A 180 -20.93 51.90 0.12
N LEU A 181 -21.68 52.60 -0.75
CA LEU A 181 -21.27 52.81 -2.15
C LEU A 181 -19.91 53.49 -2.27
N ARG A 182 -19.62 54.47 -1.40
CA ARG A 182 -18.34 55.19 -1.41
C ARG A 182 -17.18 54.28 -1.01
N GLU A 183 -17.36 53.46 0.02
CA GLU A 183 -16.35 52.49 0.43
C GLU A 183 -16.14 51.43 -0.66
N PHE A 184 -17.22 50.87 -1.21
CA PHE A 184 -17.18 49.83 -2.25
C PHE A 184 -16.39 50.24 -3.50
N GLU A 185 -16.54 51.49 -3.94
CA GLU A 185 -15.78 52.04 -5.09
C GLU A 185 -14.26 52.16 -4.81
N THR A 186 -13.86 52.20 -3.53
CA THR A 186 -12.45 52.34 -3.10
C THR A 186 -11.76 51.03 -2.68
N LEU A 187 -12.49 49.91 -2.60
CA LEU A 187 -11.94 48.62 -2.18
C LEU A 187 -10.94 48.02 -3.19
N ASP A 188 -10.06 47.13 -2.71
CA ASP A 188 -9.30 46.27 -3.62
C ASP A 188 -10.24 45.37 -4.43
N HIS A 189 -9.88 45.11 -5.68
CA HIS A 189 -10.73 44.33 -6.59
C HIS A 189 -10.95 42.88 -6.12
N LYS A 190 -10.07 42.30 -5.29
CA LYS A 190 -10.30 40.97 -4.69
C LYS A 190 -11.34 41.06 -3.59
N GLU A 191 -11.22 42.03 -2.69
CA GLU A 191 -12.16 42.27 -1.60
C GLU A 191 -13.56 42.57 -2.12
N ALA A 192 -13.66 43.42 -3.16
CA ALA A 192 -14.92 43.68 -3.83
C ALA A 192 -15.55 42.41 -4.44
N ILE A 193 -14.76 41.54 -5.09
CA ILE A 193 -15.26 40.26 -5.62
C ILE A 193 -15.64 39.28 -4.51
N ASP A 194 -14.88 39.21 -3.41
CA ASP A 194 -15.21 38.42 -2.22
C ASP A 194 -16.56 38.83 -1.60
N ILE A 195 -16.84 40.14 -1.51
CA ILE A 195 -18.12 40.67 -1.04
C ILE A 195 -19.25 40.35 -2.04
N LEU A 196 -19.03 40.61 -3.33
CA LEU A 196 -20.05 40.34 -4.36
C LEU A 196 -20.41 38.85 -4.44
N LEU A 197 -19.49 37.91 -4.14
CA LEU A 197 -19.74 36.47 -4.19
C LEU A 197 -19.95 35.83 -2.80
N GLN A 198 -20.16 36.63 -1.75
CA GLN A 198 -20.39 36.14 -0.39
C GLN A 198 -21.69 35.32 -0.31
N HIS A 199 -21.62 34.18 0.39
CA HIS A 199 -22.74 33.27 0.72
C HIS A 199 -23.52 32.69 -0.48
N LEU A 200 -22.87 32.47 -1.62
CA LEU A 200 -23.48 31.87 -2.81
C LEU A 200 -23.05 30.40 -3.03
N GLU A 201 -23.95 29.60 -3.61
CA GLU A 201 -23.65 28.26 -4.14
C GLU A 201 -23.21 28.29 -5.62
N ASP A 202 -22.66 27.17 -6.14
CA ASP A 202 -22.02 27.09 -7.46
C ASP A 202 -22.87 27.63 -8.64
N GLU A 203 -24.18 27.34 -8.65
CA GLU A 203 -25.08 27.79 -9.72
C GLU A 203 -25.46 29.27 -9.59
N GLU A 204 -25.59 29.75 -8.36
CA GLU A 204 -25.87 31.15 -8.05
C GLU A 204 -24.67 32.04 -8.37
N ILE A 205 -23.45 31.58 -8.05
CA ILE A 205 -22.19 32.23 -8.43
C ILE A 205 -22.12 32.43 -9.94
N LEU A 206 -22.55 31.45 -10.76
CA LEU A 206 -22.56 31.60 -12.22
C LEU A 206 -23.54 32.70 -12.68
N GLY A 207 -24.69 32.80 -12.02
CA GLY A 207 -25.66 33.89 -12.24
C GLY A 207 -25.07 35.25 -11.86
N GLU A 208 -24.53 35.37 -10.65
CA GLU A 208 -23.96 36.60 -10.09
C GLU A 208 -22.73 37.07 -10.87
N ILE A 209 -21.91 36.15 -11.37
CA ILE A 209 -20.80 36.46 -12.28
C ILE A 209 -21.33 37.21 -13.50
N LYS A 210 -22.45 36.75 -14.08
CA LYS A 210 -23.04 37.35 -15.28
C LYS A 210 -23.77 38.67 -15.00
N SER A 211 -24.51 38.77 -13.89
CA SER A 211 -25.33 39.95 -13.57
C SER A 211 -24.55 41.11 -12.96
N SER A 212 -23.53 40.82 -12.15
CA SER A 212 -22.92 41.80 -11.24
C SER A 212 -21.40 41.90 -11.44
N ILE A 213 -20.68 40.77 -11.44
CA ILE A 213 -19.22 40.76 -11.54
C ILE A 213 -18.73 41.25 -12.91
N ILE A 214 -19.32 40.77 -14.01
CA ILE A 214 -18.89 41.17 -15.36
C ILE A 214 -19.10 42.67 -15.59
N PRO A 215 -20.25 43.28 -15.23
CA PRO A 215 -20.39 44.73 -15.22
C PRO A 215 -19.38 45.45 -14.34
N TYR A 216 -19.15 45.01 -13.10
CA TYR A 216 -18.16 45.59 -12.18
C TYR A 216 -16.75 45.59 -12.79
N ILE A 217 -16.26 44.42 -13.20
CA ILE A 217 -14.92 44.28 -13.79
C ILE A 217 -14.83 45.08 -15.10
N SER A 218 -15.87 45.09 -15.94
CA SER A 218 -15.86 45.84 -17.21
C SER A 218 -15.90 47.36 -17.02
N TYR A 219 -16.41 47.85 -15.89
CA TYR A 219 -16.30 49.25 -15.48
C TYR A 219 -14.88 49.55 -14.98
N CYS A 220 -14.40 48.85 -13.95
CA CYS A 220 -13.09 49.11 -13.33
C CYS A 220 -11.91 48.90 -14.30
N GLN A 221 -12.03 47.99 -15.27
CA GLN A 221 -10.96 47.71 -16.24
C GLN A 221 -10.68 48.90 -17.18
N LYS A 222 -11.60 49.88 -17.30
CA LYS A 222 -11.41 51.08 -18.14
C LYS A 222 -10.48 52.11 -17.51
N SER A 223 -10.35 52.11 -16.19
CA SER A 223 -9.49 53.04 -15.44
C SER A 223 -8.20 52.38 -14.93
N SER A 224 -8.13 51.05 -14.91
CA SER A 224 -6.97 50.29 -14.43
C SER A 224 -6.09 49.77 -15.57
N GLU A 225 -4.78 49.99 -15.47
CA GLU A 225 -3.77 49.37 -16.34
C GLU A 225 -3.58 47.86 -16.05
N THR A 226 -4.02 47.39 -14.88
CA THR A 226 -3.89 45.98 -14.47
C THR A 226 -5.08 45.15 -14.92
N ASN A 227 -4.86 43.87 -15.26
CA ASN A 227 -5.93 42.98 -15.70
C ASN A 227 -6.73 42.44 -14.49
N ILE A 228 -7.88 43.06 -14.22
CA ILE A 228 -8.75 42.80 -13.07
C ILE A 228 -9.40 41.39 -13.15
N TRP A 229 -9.51 40.81 -14.35
CA TRP A 229 -10.05 39.45 -14.52
C TRP A 229 -9.22 38.39 -13.79
N ASN A 230 -7.93 38.65 -13.55
CA ASN A 230 -7.09 37.76 -12.74
C ASN A 230 -7.56 37.68 -11.28
N SER A 231 -8.16 38.74 -10.72
CA SER A 231 -8.74 38.71 -9.37
C SER A 231 -9.92 37.74 -9.31
N LEU A 232 -10.80 37.75 -10.31
CA LEU A 232 -11.91 36.79 -10.42
C LEU A 232 -11.39 35.35 -10.58
N TRP A 233 -10.44 35.11 -11.47
CA TRP A 233 -9.95 33.74 -11.69
C TRP A 233 -9.13 33.21 -10.50
N SER A 234 -8.39 34.07 -9.81
CA SER A 234 -7.76 33.73 -8.53
C SER A 234 -8.80 33.43 -7.44
N TRP A 235 -9.92 34.17 -7.41
CA TRP A 235 -11.02 33.91 -6.49
C TRP A 235 -11.65 32.53 -6.76
N VAL A 236 -12.01 32.23 -8.00
CA VAL A 236 -12.64 30.96 -8.40
C VAL A 236 -11.70 29.78 -8.11
N LEU A 237 -10.39 29.93 -8.37
CA LEU A 237 -9.37 28.93 -8.00
C LEU A 237 -9.34 28.70 -6.48
N ASN A 238 -9.25 29.77 -5.68
CA ASN A 238 -9.25 29.68 -4.22
C ASN A 238 -10.54 29.10 -3.64
N PHE A 239 -11.71 29.45 -4.21
CA PHE A 239 -13.01 28.91 -3.84
C PHE A 239 -13.07 27.40 -4.10
N SER A 240 -12.74 26.96 -5.32
CA SER A 240 -12.72 25.53 -5.68
C SER A 240 -11.76 24.70 -4.81
N PHE A 241 -10.62 25.28 -4.43
CA PHE A 241 -9.66 24.67 -3.51
C PHE A 241 -10.20 24.55 -2.08
N LYS A 242 -10.78 25.63 -1.52
CA LYS A 242 -11.40 25.64 -0.18
C LYS A 242 -12.57 24.66 -0.08
N GLN A 243 -13.48 24.67 -1.06
CA GLN A 243 -14.66 23.80 -1.11
C GLN A 243 -14.33 22.35 -1.45
N LYS A 244 -13.12 22.07 -1.98
CA LYS A 244 -12.73 20.75 -2.51
C LYS A 244 -13.73 20.25 -3.54
N ASN A 245 -14.16 21.13 -4.43
CA ASN A 245 -15.16 20.84 -5.45
C ASN A 245 -14.80 21.57 -6.77
N LEU A 246 -14.87 20.87 -7.89
CA LEU A 246 -14.59 21.39 -9.23
C LEU A 246 -15.86 21.75 -10.03
N ASN A 247 -17.05 21.64 -9.42
CA ASN A 247 -18.32 21.88 -10.08
C ASN A 247 -18.47 23.32 -10.62
N LEU A 248 -18.09 24.36 -9.87
CA LEU A 248 -18.04 25.74 -10.37
C LEU A 248 -17.14 25.90 -11.61
N ILE A 249 -15.92 25.36 -11.59
CA ILE A 249 -15.00 25.39 -12.75
C ILE A 249 -15.62 24.69 -13.96
N LYS A 250 -16.25 23.54 -13.74
CA LYS A 250 -16.98 22.77 -14.76
C LYS A 250 -18.11 23.60 -15.38
N LEU A 251 -18.94 24.27 -14.56
CA LEU A 251 -20.01 25.15 -15.04
C LEU A 251 -19.46 26.32 -15.86
N ILE A 252 -18.44 27.03 -15.37
CA ILE A 252 -17.83 28.16 -16.09
C ILE A 252 -17.22 27.70 -17.43
N SER A 253 -16.53 26.54 -17.45
CA SER A 253 -15.92 26.00 -18.68
C SER A 253 -16.91 25.66 -19.79
N PHE A 254 -18.16 25.33 -19.42
CA PHE A 254 -19.23 25.07 -20.38
C PHE A 254 -19.92 26.38 -20.86
N SER A 255 -19.80 27.46 -20.10
CA SER A 255 -20.59 28.67 -20.28
C SER A 255 -20.07 29.60 -21.39
N ASN A 256 -20.97 30.14 -22.20
CA ASN A 256 -20.67 31.20 -23.18
C ASN A 256 -20.62 32.61 -22.53
N ILE A 257 -20.34 32.69 -21.23
CA ILE A 257 -20.36 33.94 -20.45
C ILE A 257 -19.12 34.81 -20.76
N ILE A 258 -18.05 34.18 -21.23
CA ILE A 258 -16.72 34.77 -21.39
C ILE A 258 -16.39 34.85 -22.89
N ASN A 259 -15.79 35.96 -23.36
CA ASN A 259 -15.30 36.06 -24.74
C ASN A 259 -14.03 35.21 -24.95
N SER A 260 -13.66 34.92 -26.20
CA SER A 260 -12.53 34.03 -26.53
C SER A 260 -11.21 34.42 -25.86
N GLU A 261 -10.89 35.72 -25.84
CA GLU A 261 -9.67 36.26 -25.22
C GLU A 261 -9.60 35.99 -23.71
N LYS A 262 -10.66 36.32 -22.95
CA LYS A 262 -10.71 36.08 -21.51
C LYS A 262 -10.83 34.59 -21.18
N TYR A 263 -11.42 33.78 -22.07
CA TYR A 263 -11.53 32.34 -21.91
C TYR A 263 -10.16 31.65 -21.93
N ALA A 264 -9.23 32.12 -22.76
CA ALA A 264 -7.84 31.64 -22.74
C ALA A 264 -7.18 31.85 -21.36
N LYS A 265 -7.38 33.02 -20.74
CA LYS A 265 -6.84 33.27 -19.40
C LYS A 265 -7.55 32.48 -18.30
N PHE A 266 -8.88 32.35 -18.35
CA PHE A 266 -9.64 31.45 -17.47
C PHE A 266 -9.13 30.00 -17.54
N SER A 267 -8.78 29.53 -18.75
CA SER A 267 -8.32 28.16 -18.98
C SER A 267 -7.07 27.81 -18.17
N GLU A 268 -6.16 28.75 -17.95
CA GLU A 268 -4.99 28.56 -17.08
C GLU A 268 -5.41 28.22 -15.63
N TYR A 269 -6.37 28.97 -15.09
CA TYR A 269 -6.88 28.74 -13.73
C TYR A 269 -7.74 27.48 -13.64
N ALA A 270 -8.46 27.12 -14.70
CA ALA A 270 -9.21 25.86 -14.77
C ALA A 270 -8.27 24.64 -14.72
N ILE A 271 -7.15 24.69 -15.45
CA ILE A 271 -6.10 23.66 -15.38
C ILE A 271 -5.43 23.66 -13.99
N ALA A 272 -5.14 24.84 -13.44
CA ALA A 272 -4.59 24.98 -12.09
C ALA A 272 -5.50 24.36 -11.01
N SER A 273 -6.82 24.58 -11.09
CA SER A 273 -7.81 23.97 -10.18
C SER A 273 -7.78 22.44 -10.22
N CYS A 274 -7.64 21.84 -11.42
CA CYS A 274 -7.49 20.39 -11.55
C CYS A 274 -6.23 19.88 -10.82
N TYR A 275 -5.09 20.56 -10.94
CA TYR A 275 -3.84 20.17 -10.25
C TYR A 275 -3.86 20.45 -8.75
N CYS A 276 -4.52 21.52 -8.29
CA CYS A 276 -4.65 21.88 -6.88
C CYS A 276 -5.68 21.02 -6.12
N TYR A 277 -6.54 20.27 -6.81
CA TYR A 277 -7.54 19.43 -6.17
C TYR A 277 -6.91 18.23 -5.42
N GLN A 278 -7.04 18.25 -4.08
CA GLN A 278 -6.43 17.27 -3.18
C GLN A 278 -7.31 16.04 -2.87
N GLY A 279 -8.51 15.96 -3.46
CA GLY A 279 -9.42 14.84 -3.23
C GLY A 279 -9.22 13.66 -4.19
N THR A 280 -10.00 12.59 -4.00
CA THR A 280 -9.93 11.36 -4.82
C THR A 280 -11.32 10.78 -5.12
N GLU A 281 -12.31 11.67 -5.19
CA GLU A 281 -13.71 11.35 -5.48
C GLU A 281 -13.95 11.17 -6.97
N LYS A 282 -14.82 10.22 -7.33
CA LYS A 282 -15.09 9.90 -8.75
C LYS A 282 -15.77 11.06 -9.48
N GLU A 283 -16.63 11.80 -8.80
CA GLU A 283 -17.39 12.94 -9.35
C GLU A 283 -16.47 14.12 -9.71
N ASN A 284 -15.50 14.43 -8.85
CA ASN A 284 -14.50 15.45 -9.12
C ASN A 284 -13.53 15.03 -10.23
N ILE A 285 -13.08 13.76 -10.29
CA ILE A 285 -12.26 13.26 -11.41
C ILE A 285 -13.05 13.25 -12.73
N HIS A 286 -14.35 12.95 -12.69
CA HIS A 286 -15.23 13.08 -13.86
C HIS A 286 -15.41 14.55 -14.29
N SER A 287 -15.51 15.47 -13.31
CA SER A 287 -15.54 16.90 -13.58
C SER A 287 -14.25 17.40 -14.24
N MET A 288 -13.07 16.89 -13.86
CA MET A 288 -11.81 17.16 -14.57
C MET A 288 -11.86 16.76 -16.05
N LYS A 289 -12.46 15.59 -16.37
CA LYS A 289 -12.65 15.17 -17.77
C LYS A 289 -13.56 16.12 -18.55
N ILE A 290 -14.67 16.56 -17.95
CA ILE A 290 -15.60 17.50 -18.59
C ILE A 290 -14.92 18.86 -18.81
N ILE A 291 -14.20 19.37 -17.81
CA ILE A 291 -13.41 20.61 -17.92
C ILE A 291 -12.42 20.49 -19.08
N LEU A 292 -11.60 19.44 -19.10
CA LEU A 292 -10.64 19.19 -20.18
C LEU A 292 -11.30 19.15 -21.57
N GLN A 293 -12.44 18.45 -21.72
CA GLN A 293 -13.17 18.40 -22.99
C GLN A 293 -13.69 19.77 -23.43
N ASN A 294 -14.23 20.56 -22.50
CA ASN A 294 -14.67 21.93 -22.77
C ASN A 294 -13.50 22.85 -23.15
N LEU A 295 -12.35 22.73 -22.48
CA LEU A 295 -11.13 23.48 -22.80
C LEU A 295 -10.65 23.17 -24.22
N LYS A 296 -10.49 21.88 -24.59
CA LYS A 296 -10.11 21.47 -25.95
C LYS A 296 -11.05 22.06 -27.01
N ARG A 297 -12.38 21.92 -26.80
CA ARG A 297 -13.39 22.39 -27.76
C ARG A 297 -13.40 23.90 -27.92
N ASN A 298 -13.36 24.65 -26.83
CA ASN A 298 -13.55 26.09 -26.85
C ASN A 298 -12.24 26.85 -27.22
N LEU A 299 -11.07 26.24 -27.02
CA LEU A 299 -9.77 26.77 -27.49
C LEU A 299 -9.36 26.26 -28.88
N ASN A 300 -10.07 25.26 -29.42
CA ASN A 300 -9.72 24.55 -30.66
C ASN A 300 -8.29 23.97 -30.63
N ILE A 301 -7.93 23.34 -29.51
CA ILE A 301 -6.62 22.68 -29.31
C ILE A 301 -6.84 21.17 -29.28
N GLU A 302 -6.23 20.49 -30.24
CA GLU A 302 -6.12 19.03 -30.24
C GLU A 302 -4.95 18.58 -29.35
N THR A 303 -5.16 17.49 -28.62
CA THR A 303 -4.16 16.82 -27.81
C THR A 303 -3.54 15.69 -28.60
N ASP A 304 -2.22 15.69 -28.70
CA ASP A 304 -1.50 14.55 -29.24
C ASP A 304 -1.44 13.41 -28.20
N THR A 305 -1.42 12.17 -28.68
CA THR A 305 -1.14 10.97 -27.87
C THR A 305 0.36 10.70 -27.76
N ASP A 306 1.18 11.42 -28.52
CA ASP A 306 2.64 11.29 -28.52
C ASP A 306 3.27 11.65 -27.16
N THR A 307 3.91 10.66 -26.54
CA THR A 307 4.48 10.75 -25.18
C THR A 307 5.76 11.57 -25.12
N ASN A 308 6.41 11.83 -26.26
CA ASN A 308 7.61 12.66 -26.42
C ASN A 308 7.44 14.06 -25.82
N VAL A 309 6.21 14.56 -25.82
CA VAL A 309 5.80 15.84 -25.22
C VAL A 309 6.07 15.91 -23.71
N LEU A 310 6.03 14.77 -23.02
CA LEU A 310 6.03 14.66 -21.56
C LEU A 310 7.44 14.73 -20.95
N ASP A 311 8.49 14.49 -21.73
CA ASP A 311 9.87 14.40 -21.23
C ASP A 311 10.50 15.77 -20.90
N ASN A 312 9.98 16.86 -21.46
CA ASN A 312 10.55 18.21 -21.33
C ASN A 312 10.10 18.99 -20.09
N ILE A 313 9.30 18.39 -19.20
CA ILE A 313 8.67 19.08 -18.05
C ILE A 313 9.31 18.59 -16.75
N GLU A 314 10.31 19.34 -16.27
CA GLU A 314 10.94 19.11 -14.96
C GLU A 314 10.01 19.57 -13.83
N ILE A 315 9.53 18.63 -13.02
CA ILE A 315 8.60 18.90 -11.91
C ILE A 315 9.22 18.34 -10.64
N SER A 316 9.34 19.18 -9.61
CA SER A 316 9.89 18.78 -8.32
C SER A 316 9.06 17.65 -7.68
N SER A 317 9.74 16.57 -7.29
CA SER A 317 9.15 15.28 -6.89
C SER A 317 8.37 15.28 -5.57
N LEU A 318 8.28 16.43 -4.90
CA LEU A 318 7.75 16.62 -3.55
C LEU A 318 6.56 17.61 -3.48
N ASN A 319 6.06 18.12 -4.62
CA ASN A 319 5.03 19.15 -4.61
C ASN A 319 3.66 18.64 -4.15
N VAL A 320 3.04 19.40 -3.25
CA VAL A 320 1.58 19.49 -3.17
C VAL A 320 1.21 20.81 -3.84
N PHE A 321 0.45 20.75 -4.93
CA PHE A 321 0.03 21.97 -5.62
C PHE A 321 -1.01 22.74 -4.80
N THR A 322 -0.80 24.05 -4.68
CA THR A 322 -1.69 25.01 -4.02
C THR A 322 -1.89 26.21 -4.97
N PRO A 323 -2.97 27.00 -4.80
CA PRO A 323 -3.19 28.20 -5.61
C PRO A 323 -2.01 29.19 -5.65
N GLU A 324 -1.22 29.24 -4.57
CA GLU A 324 -0.02 30.07 -4.43
C GLU A 324 1.17 29.54 -5.25
N ASN A 325 1.42 28.21 -5.21
CA ASN A 325 2.62 27.63 -5.81
C ASN A 325 2.44 27.16 -7.26
N ILE A 326 1.20 26.87 -7.69
CA ILE A 326 0.90 26.34 -9.04
C ILE A 326 1.28 27.34 -10.14
N GLN A 327 1.22 28.64 -9.85
CA GLN A 327 1.60 29.71 -10.78
C GLN A 327 3.09 29.68 -11.16
N ASN A 328 3.94 29.07 -10.33
CA ASN A 328 5.36 28.86 -10.66
C ASN A 328 5.56 27.77 -11.74
N TYR A 329 4.52 26.96 -12.03
CA TYR A 329 4.56 25.86 -12.99
C TYR A 329 3.78 26.21 -14.26
N SER A 330 4.16 27.32 -14.91
CA SER A 330 3.55 27.82 -16.15
C SER A 330 3.45 26.75 -17.25
N GLN A 331 4.43 25.84 -17.33
CA GLN A 331 4.44 24.68 -18.24
C GLN A 331 3.25 23.72 -18.05
N LEU A 332 2.67 23.65 -16.85
CA LEU A 332 1.50 22.82 -16.54
C LEU A 332 0.18 23.53 -16.82
N ILE A 333 0.11 24.85 -16.65
CA ILE A 333 -1.14 25.61 -16.65
C ILE A 333 -1.40 26.41 -17.92
N ILE A 334 -0.37 26.83 -18.68
CA ILE A 334 -0.59 27.54 -19.95
C ILE A 334 -1.30 26.59 -20.93
N PRO A 335 -2.51 26.92 -21.43
CA PRO A 335 -3.27 26.02 -22.30
C PRO A 335 -2.60 25.91 -23.68
N ASN A 336 -2.00 24.76 -23.94
CA ASN A 336 -1.40 24.38 -25.21
C ASN A 336 -1.59 22.86 -25.39
N SER A 337 -1.20 22.30 -26.54
CA SER A 337 -1.36 20.85 -26.77
C SER A 337 -0.65 20.03 -25.68
N ASN A 338 0.54 20.46 -25.24
CA ASN A 338 1.36 19.72 -24.29
C ASN A 338 0.77 19.65 -22.88
N SER A 339 0.30 20.78 -22.35
CA SER A 339 -0.32 20.83 -21.02
C SER A 339 -1.66 20.11 -20.98
N LEU A 340 -2.47 20.21 -22.05
CA LEU A 340 -3.74 19.51 -22.17
C LEU A 340 -3.55 17.99 -22.35
N SER A 341 -2.56 17.54 -23.12
CA SER A 341 -2.21 16.11 -23.23
C SER A 341 -1.67 15.56 -21.91
N LEU A 342 -0.80 16.29 -21.21
CA LEU A 342 -0.34 15.89 -19.87
C LEU A 342 -1.52 15.81 -18.89
N LEU A 343 -2.41 16.80 -18.88
CA LEU A 343 -3.60 16.80 -18.02
C LEU A 343 -4.48 15.57 -18.29
N GLU A 344 -4.73 15.24 -19.56
CA GLU A 344 -5.50 14.04 -19.96
C GLU A 344 -4.87 12.75 -19.45
N ILE A 345 -3.57 12.57 -19.73
CA ILE A 345 -2.81 11.37 -19.33
C ILE A 345 -2.76 11.26 -17.79
N MET A 346 -2.65 12.37 -17.06
CA MET A 346 -2.68 12.34 -15.59
C MET A 346 -4.09 12.04 -15.05
N ILE A 347 -5.16 12.53 -15.68
CA ILE A 347 -6.55 12.17 -15.31
C ILE A 347 -6.79 10.66 -15.52
N GLU A 348 -6.37 10.09 -16.65
CA GLU A 348 -6.49 8.65 -16.89
C GLU A 348 -5.60 7.82 -15.94
N THR A 349 -4.40 8.31 -15.61
CA THR A 349 -3.52 7.71 -14.59
C THR A 349 -4.22 7.59 -13.24
N VAL A 350 -4.85 8.68 -12.78
CA VAL A 350 -5.62 8.72 -11.53
C VAL A 350 -6.80 7.75 -11.61
N LEU A 351 -7.51 7.66 -12.74
CA LEU A 351 -8.63 6.71 -12.91
C LEU A 351 -8.18 5.25 -12.88
N ILE A 352 -7.08 4.91 -13.55
CA ILE A 352 -6.51 3.57 -13.57
C ILE A 352 -6.13 3.14 -12.15
N ILE A 353 -5.37 3.97 -11.44
CA ILE A 353 -4.88 3.64 -10.09
C ILE A 353 -6.02 3.61 -9.07
N ASN A 354 -6.90 4.61 -9.07
CA ASN A 354 -8.02 4.71 -8.13
C ASN A 354 -9.18 3.74 -8.45
N SER A 355 -9.08 2.95 -9.53
CA SER A 355 -10.00 1.84 -9.80
C SER A 355 -9.76 0.62 -8.91
N SER A 356 -8.55 0.46 -8.36
CA SER A 356 -8.21 -0.61 -7.42
C SER A 356 -8.85 -0.35 -6.05
N LYS A 357 -9.59 -1.35 -5.53
CA LYS A 357 -10.32 -1.24 -4.25
C LYS A 357 -9.42 -1.32 -3.02
N GLU A 358 -8.24 -1.93 -3.15
CA GLU A 358 -7.34 -2.24 -2.03
C GLU A 358 -6.21 -1.20 -1.87
N MET A 359 -6.13 -0.24 -2.79
CA MET A 359 -5.04 0.71 -2.88
C MET A 359 -5.39 2.05 -2.23
N ARG A 360 -4.42 2.68 -1.55
CA ARG A 360 -4.53 4.10 -1.20
C ARG A 360 -4.59 4.91 -2.50
N LYS A 361 -5.75 5.52 -2.74
CA LYS A 361 -5.97 6.40 -3.88
C LYS A 361 -4.95 7.54 -3.94
N ILE A 362 -4.61 7.97 -5.15
CA ILE A 362 -3.72 9.09 -5.45
C ILE A 362 -4.52 10.28 -6.00
N THR A 363 -4.01 11.49 -5.78
CA THR A 363 -4.50 12.74 -6.38
C THR A 363 -3.90 12.97 -7.77
N LEU A 364 -4.38 14.00 -8.49
CA LEU A 364 -3.75 14.41 -9.75
C LEU A 364 -2.32 14.93 -9.53
N SER A 365 -2.09 15.69 -8.45
CA SER A 365 -0.76 16.16 -8.05
C SER A 365 0.21 15.02 -7.73
N ASP A 366 -0.26 13.95 -7.06
CA ASP A 366 0.53 12.75 -6.80
C ASP A 366 0.97 12.08 -8.11
N ALA A 367 0.04 11.88 -9.04
CA ALA A 367 0.30 11.23 -10.34
C ALA A 367 1.41 11.95 -11.10
N VAL A 368 1.33 13.28 -11.19
CA VAL A 368 2.36 14.15 -11.77
C VAL A 368 3.71 13.94 -11.07
N CYS A 369 3.74 13.99 -9.73
CA CYS A 369 4.98 13.85 -8.98
C CYS A 369 5.62 12.46 -9.09
N TYR A 370 4.83 11.39 -9.24
CA TYR A 370 5.38 10.03 -9.36
C TYR A 370 6.28 9.83 -10.59
N ARG A 371 6.05 10.57 -11.68
CA ARG A 371 6.90 10.56 -12.88
C ARG A 371 8.37 10.87 -12.56
N ASN A 372 8.60 11.78 -11.61
CA ASN A 372 9.92 12.29 -11.24
C ASN A 372 10.41 11.78 -9.86
N LYS A 373 9.70 10.83 -9.23
CA LYS A 373 10.17 10.16 -8.01
C LYS A 373 11.14 9.02 -8.33
N ASP A 374 12.04 8.74 -7.40
CA ASP A 374 12.97 7.62 -7.50
C ASP A 374 12.26 6.29 -7.76
N LYS A 375 12.95 5.39 -8.45
CA LYS A 375 12.56 3.99 -8.69
C LYS A 375 11.95 3.30 -7.47
N LYS A 376 12.48 3.55 -6.26
CA LYS A 376 11.98 2.99 -5.00
C LYS A 376 10.52 3.35 -4.72
N TYR A 377 10.10 4.58 -4.98
CA TYR A 377 8.72 5.03 -4.78
C TYR A 377 7.79 4.53 -5.88
N GLN A 378 8.26 4.48 -7.13
CA GLN A 378 7.53 3.91 -8.25
C GLN A 378 7.26 2.41 -8.04
N ILE A 379 8.27 1.64 -7.60
CA ILE A 379 8.12 0.24 -7.18
C ILE A 379 7.12 0.12 -6.02
N SER A 380 7.20 0.98 -5.00
CA SER A 380 6.23 0.98 -3.90
C SER A 380 4.78 1.21 -4.37
N LEU A 381 4.57 2.00 -5.41
CA LEU A 381 3.26 2.22 -6.02
C LEU A 381 2.79 0.99 -6.81
N LEU A 382 3.67 0.37 -7.61
CA LEU A 382 3.40 -0.88 -8.34
C LEU A 382 3.02 -2.03 -7.39
N HIS A 383 3.76 -2.22 -6.29
CA HIS A 383 3.44 -3.22 -5.26
C HIS A 383 2.11 -2.97 -4.52
N LYS A 384 1.61 -1.73 -4.50
CA LYS A 384 0.29 -1.39 -3.94
C LYS A 384 -0.84 -1.59 -4.95
N MET A 385 -0.53 -1.55 -6.25
CA MET A 385 -1.49 -1.77 -7.33
C MET A 385 -1.85 -3.25 -7.50
N ILE A 386 -0.92 -4.16 -7.20
CA ILE A 386 -1.14 -5.61 -7.19
C ILE A 386 -1.38 -6.10 -5.75
N PRO A 387 -2.50 -6.79 -5.44
CA PRO A 387 -2.71 -7.39 -4.11
C PRO A 387 -1.59 -8.34 -3.70
N GLN A 388 -0.97 -8.14 -2.53
CA GLN A 388 0.15 -9.00 -2.09
C GLN A 388 -0.30 -10.30 -1.41
N ASN A 389 -1.55 -10.34 -0.93
CA ASN A 389 -2.13 -11.49 -0.21
C ASN A 389 -2.79 -12.49 -1.21
N PRO A 390 -2.40 -13.78 -1.19
CA PRO A 390 -2.94 -14.82 -2.07
C PRO A 390 -4.48 -14.93 -2.12
N GLN A 391 -5.18 -14.60 -1.02
CA GLN A 391 -6.64 -14.68 -0.97
C GLN A 391 -7.33 -13.63 -1.87
N PHE A 392 -6.69 -12.50 -2.13
CA PHE A 392 -7.20 -11.48 -3.07
C PHE A 392 -6.71 -11.73 -4.49
N LEU A 393 -5.45 -12.16 -4.65
CA LEU A 393 -4.89 -12.59 -5.93
C LEU A 393 -5.75 -13.67 -6.63
N ASN A 394 -6.24 -14.66 -5.88
CA ASN A 394 -7.08 -15.73 -6.42
C ASN A 394 -8.49 -15.28 -6.86
N LYS A 395 -8.96 -14.10 -6.45
CA LYS A 395 -10.27 -13.56 -6.87
C LYS A 395 -10.23 -13.00 -8.29
N LEU A 396 -9.06 -12.53 -8.74
CA LEU A 396 -8.88 -11.94 -10.06
C LEU A 396 -9.06 -13.02 -11.14
N ASN A 397 -9.96 -12.79 -12.08
CA ASN A 397 -10.13 -13.63 -13.26
C ASN A 397 -9.07 -13.31 -14.33
N ASP A 398 -9.02 -14.11 -15.39
CA ASP A 398 -7.93 -14.03 -16.37
C ASP A 398 -8.03 -12.75 -17.23
N SER A 399 -9.22 -12.19 -17.45
CA SER A 399 -9.38 -10.91 -18.16
C SER A 399 -9.06 -9.70 -17.28
N GLU A 400 -9.31 -9.77 -15.97
CA GLU A 400 -8.87 -8.78 -14.98
C GLU A 400 -7.33 -8.75 -14.86
N TRP A 401 -6.66 -9.91 -14.90
CA TRP A 401 -5.19 -9.97 -14.97
C TRP A 401 -4.62 -9.37 -16.26
N ILE A 402 -5.25 -9.64 -17.42
CA ILE A 402 -4.86 -9.02 -18.69
C ILE A 402 -5.07 -7.50 -18.64
N LYS A 403 -6.20 -7.04 -18.09
CA LYS A 403 -6.47 -5.60 -17.90
C LYS A 403 -5.45 -4.96 -16.95
N LEU A 404 -5.09 -5.63 -15.86
CA LEU A 404 -4.08 -5.15 -14.92
C LEU A 404 -2.70 -5.01 -15.58
N ARG A 405 -2.27 -6.00 -16.38
CA ARG A 405 -1.03 -5.92 -17.18
C ARG A 405 -1.08 -4.77 -18.18
N ASN A 406 -2.15 -4.65 -18.96
CA ASN A 406 -2.30 -3.57 -19.94
C ASN A 406 -2.31 -2.18 -19.27
N ASN A 407 -2.94 -2.05 -18.10
CA ASN A 407 -2.89 -0.84 -17.29
C ASN A 407 -1.45 -0.52 -16.83
N ILE A 408 -0.68 -1.51 -16.36
CA ILE A 408 0.71 -1.30 -15.93
C ILE A 408 1.61 -0.90 -17.11
N ILE A 409 1.45 -1.52 -18.28
CA ILE A 409 2.13 -1.14 -19.53
C ILE A 409 1.80 0.30 -19.90
N TRP A 410 0.51 0.68 -19.92
CA TRP A 410 0.09 2.06 -20.19
C TRP A 410 0.66 3.06 -19.15
N LEU A 411 0.73 2.67 -17.87
CA LEU A 411 1.33 3.50 -16.83
C LEU A 411 2.86 3.63 -16.96
N HIS A 412 3.54 2.65 -17.55
CA HIS A 412 4.96 2.67 -17.87
C HIS A 412 5.24 3.49 -19.15
N ASP A 413 4.60 3.15 -20.27
CA ASP A 413 4.89 3.69 -21.59
C ASP A 413 4.25 5.05 -21.86
N VAL A 414 3.02 5.28 -21.38
CA VAL A 414 2.22 6.47 -21.71
C VAL A 414 2.28 7.51 -20.61
N SER A 415 1.97 7.15 -19.37
CA SER A 415 1.98 8.13 -18.27
C SER A 415 3.36 8.38 -17.65
N LEU A 416 4.33 7.50 -17.94
CA LEU A 416 5.71 7.55 -17.46
C LEU A 416 5.85 7.54 -15.92
N ILE A 417 4.80 7.19 -15.16
CA ILE A 417 4.90 7.11 -13.68
C ILE A 417 5.74 5.92 -13.19
N TYR A 418 6.01 4.95 -14.06
CA TYR A 418 6.88 3.81 -13.82
C TYR A 418 8.17 3.87 -14.64
N ARG A 419 8.53 5.03 -15.24
CA ARG A 419 9.67 5.19 -16.17
C ARG A 419 11.03 4.70 -15.64
N ASN A 420 11.21 4.62 -14.33
CA ASN A 420 12.46 4.17 -13.70
C ASN A 420 12.46 2.66 -13.35
N ILE A 421 11.34 1.97 -13.59
CA ILE A 421 11.19 0.51 -13.50
C ILE A 421 11.40 -0.05 -14.90
N SER A 422 12.28 -1.03 -15.10
CA SER A 422 12.45 -1.64 -16.42
C SER A 422 11.30 -2.60 -16.75
N GLU A 423 11.02 -2.80 -18.05
CA GLU A 423 10.04 -3.78 -18.53
C GLU A 423 10.23 -5.16 -17.88
N ILE A 424 11.48 -5.62 -17.85
CA ILE A 424 11.88 -6.90 -17.25
C ILE A 424 11.45 -6.98 -15.77
N GLU A 425 11.55 -5.89 -15.00
CA GLU A 425 11.21 -5.89 -13.57
C GLU A 425 9.70 -5.97 -13.33
N TYR A 426 8.89 -5.17 -14.03
CA TYR A 426 7.43 -5.21 -13.81
C TYR A 426 6.78 -6.46 -14.41
N GLU A 427 7.27 -6.96 -15.56
CA GLU A 427 6.82 -8.24 -16.14
C GLU A 427 7.23 -9.43 -15.24
N SER A 428 8.43 -9.40 -14.64
CA SER A 428 8.85 -10.40 -13.65
C SER A 428 7.93 -10.41 -12.42
N PHE A 429 7.60 -9.22 -11.91
CA PHE A 429 6.69 -9.05 -10.78
C PHE A 429 5.26 -9.49 -11.11
N LEU A 430 4.79 -9.24 -12.34
CA LEU A 430 3.51 -9.74 -12.82
C LEU A 430 3.50 -11.27 -12.92
N LEU A 431 4.50 -11.89 -13.56
CA LEU A 431 4.63 -13.35 -13.66
C LEU A 431 4.62 -14.00 -12.26
N TYR A 432 5.44 -13.49 -11.33
CA TYR A 432 5.49 -13.97 -9.95
C TYR A 432 4.10 -13.99 -9.29
N ASN A 433 3.35 -12.89 -9.36
CA ASN A 433 2.02 -12.80 -8.74
C ASN A 433 0.94 -13.61 -9.49
N ILE A 434 1.01 -13.74 -10.82
CA ILE A 434 0.12 -14.59 -11.62
C ILE A 434 0.30 -16.07 -11.26
N LEU A 435 1.55 -16.52 -11.04
CA LEU A 435 1.85 -17.88 -10.59
C LEU A 435 1.37 -18.13 -9.15
N ARG A 436 1.56 -17.18 -8.24
CA ARG A 436 1.02 -17.24 -6.86
C ARG A 436 -0.50 -17.26 -6.81
N ALA A 437 -1.16 -16.58 -7.76
CA ALA A 437 -2.59 -16.65 -8.01
C ALA A 437 -3.06 -17.99 -8.65
N THR A 438 -2.15 -18.97 -8.81
CA THR A 438 -2.38 -20.28 -9.44
C THR A 438 -2.85 -20.23 -10.91
N LYS A 439 -2.65 -19.10 -11.59
CA LYS A 439 -3.10 -18.86 -12.97
C LYS A 439 -2.13 -19.45 -14.00
N PHE A 440 -1.78 -20.73 -13.85
CA PHE A 440 -0.74 -21.39 -14.65
C PHE A 440 -1.04 -21.37 -16.16
N ASN A 441 -2.31 -21.48 -16.57
CA ASN A 441 -2.70 -21.38 -17.98
C ASN A 441 -2.47 -19.97 -18.56
N LEU A 442 -2.74 -18.93 -17.78
CA LEU A 442 -2.51 -17.54 -18.18
C LEU A 442 -1.00 -17.24 -18.25
N ALA A 443 -0.25 -17.64 -17.22
CA ALA A 443 1.21 -17.55 -17.23
C ALA A 443 1.81 -18.30 -18.44
N LYS A 444 1.29 -19.49 -18.75
CA LYS A 444 1.68 -20.27 -19.93
C LYS A 444 1.39 -19.54 -21.24
N GLY A 445 0.23 -18.89 -21.35
CA GLY A 445 -0.18 -18.14 -22.53
C GLY A 445 0.60 -16.84 -22.76
N ILE A 446 1.12 -16.21 -21.70
CA ILE A 446 1.84 -14.92 -21.77
C ILE A 446 3.36 -15.10 -21.80
N TYR A 447 3.93 -15.95 -20.92
CA TYR A 447 5.38 -15.96 -20.61
C TYR A 447 6.13 -17.25 -20.98
N ILE A 448 5.46 -18.39 -21.17
CA ILE A 448 6.15 -19.70 -21.35
C ILE A 448 6.07 -20.24 -22.79
N LYS A 449 4.97 -19.98 -23.51
CA LYS A 449 4.74 -20.60 -24.83
C LYS A 449 5.56 -19.95 -25.94
N LYS A 450 6.70 -20.58 -26.27
CA LYS A 450 7.72 -20.21 -27.29
C LYS A 450 7.24 -19.88 -28.72
N ASN A 451 5.96 -20.01 -29.05
CA ASN A 451 5.41 -19.73 -30.39
C ASN A 451 5.06 -18.24 -30.61
N ARG A 452 5.56 -17.32 -29.77
CA ARG A 452 5.37 -15.87 -29.91
C ARG A 452 6.74 -15.22 -30.10
N GLY A 453 6.95 -14.54 -31.22
CA GLY A 453 8.24 -13.89 -31.55
C GLY A 453 8.67 -12.83 -30.53
N ASN A 454 7.72 -12.22 -29.83
CA ASN A 454 7.96 -11.25 -28.76
C ASN A 454 7.49 -11.85 -27.43
N MET A 455 8.40 -12.47 -26.68
CA MET A 455 8.19 -12.87 -25.28
C MET A 455 8.60 -11.71 -24.36
N PRO A 456 7.79 -11.30 -23.35
CA PRO A 456 8.15 -10.17 -22.48
C PRO A 456 9.38 -10.43 -21.59
N LEU A 457 9.69 -11.70 -21.33
CA LEU A 457 10.80 -12.13 -20.48
C LEU A 457 11.64 -13.19 -21.20
N LYS A 458 12.94 -13.24 -20.86
CA LYS A 458 13.85 -14.30 -21.30
C LYS A 458 13.58 -15.60 -20.54
N ASP A 459 13.78 -16.72 -21.21
CA ASP A 459 13.63 -18.08 -20.67
C ASP A 459 14.30 -18.26 -19.29
N ASP A 460 15.54 -17.81 -19.12
CA ASP A 460 16.30 -17.92 -17.85
C ASP A 460 15.59 -17.22 -16.66
N ILE A 461 14.93 -16.09 -16.93
CA ILE A 461 14.21 -15.28 -15.93
C ILE A 461 12.88 -15.95 -15.60
N VAL A 462 12.17 -16.43 -16.62
CA VAL A 462 10.91 -17.18 -16.45
C VAL A 462 11.15 -18.44 -15.63
N GLU A 463 12.18 -19.22 -15.93
CA GLU A 463 12.53 -20.43 -15.17
C GLU A 463 12.88 -20.10 -13.71
N LYS A 464 13.72 -19.07 -13.47
CA LYS A 464 14.08 -18.62 -12.12
C LYS A 464 12.84 -18.26 -11.28
N ILE A 465 11.90 -17.50 -11.83
CA ILE A 465 10.67 -17.09 -11.12
C ILE A 465 9.77 -18.32 -10.86
N CYS A 466 9.69 -19.25 -11.81
CA CYS A 466 8.95 -20.50 -11.61
C CYS A 466 9.56 -21.37 -10.51
N ILE A 467 10.90 -21.43 -10.41
CA ILE A 467 11.63 -22.12 -9.33
C ILE A 467 11.34 -21.47 -7.96
N GLU A 468 11.32 -20.13 -7.89
CA GLU A 468 11.03 -19.39 -6.66
C GLU A 468 9.59 -19.65 -6.16
N VAL A 469 8.59 -19.53 -7.04
CA VAL A 469 7.18 -19.79 -6.68
C VAL A 469 6.94 -21.29 -6.41
N PHE A 470 7.66 -22.19 -7.09
CA PHE A 470 7.63 -23.62 -6.76
C PHE A 470 8.07 -23.87 -5.32
N LEU A 471 9.18 -23.27 -4.90
CA LEU A 471 9.68 -23.40 -3.52
C LEU A 471 8.72 -22.75 -2.52
N GLU A 472 8.13 -21.59 -2.82
CA GLU A 472 7.09 -20.97 -1.97
C GLU A 472 5.90 -21.92 -1.76
N PHE A 473 5.39 -22.58 -2.81
CA PHE A 473 4.31 -23.55 -2.66
C PHE A 473 4.76 -24.82 -1.93
N PHE A 474 5.92 -25.37 -2.28
CA PHE A 474 6.42 -26.62 -1.69
C PHE A 474 6.72 -26.46 -0.20
N ASP A 475 7.45 -25.42 0.20
CA ASP A 475 7.85 -25.23 1.59
C ASP A 475 6.67 -24.86 2.52
N ASN A 476 5.69 -24.09 2.00
CA ASN A 476 4.46 -23.75 2.72
C ASN A 476 3.38 -24.85 2.62
N SER A 477 3.71 -26.06 2.18
CA SER A 477 2.79 -27.19 2.17
C SER A 477 2.72 -27.87 3.55
N SER A 478 1.50 -28.13 4.02
CA SER A 478 1.26 -28.78 5.32
C SER A 478 1.59 -30.27 5.33
N ASN A 479 1.45 -30.94 4.18
CA ASN A 479 1.72 -32.35 3.94
C ASN A 479 2.16 -32.57 2.48
N GLY A 480 2.43 -33.83 2.10
CA GLY A 480 2.92 -34.18 0.76
C GLY A 480 1.87 -34.57 -0.28
N ASP A 481 0.57 -34.34 -0.04
CA ASP A 481 -0.52 -34.78 -0.94
C ASP A 481 -0.59 -33.92 -2.22
N ILE A 482 -0.15 -34.46 -3.36
CA ILE A 482 -0.20 -33.75 -4.66
C ILE A 482 -1.62 -33.42 -5.16
N THR A 483 -2.67 -33.93 -4.53
CA THR A 483 -4.06 -33.67 -4.95
C THR A 483 -4.67 -32.42 -4.30
N LYS A 484 -4.05 -31.87 -3.24
CA LYS A 484 -4.60 -30.79 -2.41
C LYS A 484 -3.57 -29.72 -2.03
N GLY A 485 -4.09 -28.56 -1.59
CA GLY A 485 -3.31 -27.47 -1.00
C GLY A 485 -2.17 -26.93 -1.89
N ASN A 486 -1.13 -26.40 -1.24
CA ASN A 486 0.02 -25.86 -1.94
C ASN A 486 0.85 -26.93 -2.66
N MET A 487 0.81 -28.19 -2.21
CA MET A 487 1.55 -29.29 -2.84
C MET A 487 1.01 -29.60 -4.25
N LYS A 488 -0.32 -29.55 -4.42
CA LYS A 488 -0.96 -29.55 -5.75
C LYS A 488 -0.51 -28.39 -6.62
N ASN A 489 -0.38 -27.19 -6.04
CA ASN A 489 0.04 -26.01 -6.79
C ASN A 489 1.49 -26.14 -7.26
N ALA A 490 2.40 -26.62 -6.41
CA ALA A 490 3.78 -26.94 -6.77
C ALA A 490 3.86 -28.01 -7.89
N TYR A 491 3.08 -29.09 -7.78
CA TYR A 491 3.02 -30.13 -8.80
C TYR A 491 2.48 -29.61 -10.14
N ASN A 492 1.36 -28.88 -10.14
CA ASN A 492 0.77 -28.30 -11.35
C ASN A 492 1.70 -27.28 -12.02
N LEU A 493 2.41 -26.47 -11.23
CA LEU A 493 3.43 -25.55 -11.74
C LEU A 493 4.57 -26.32 -12.42
N LEU A 494 5.12 -27.34 -11.75
CA LEU A 494 6.22 -28.15 -12.30
C LEU A 494 5.82 -28.87 -13.59
N GLN A 495 4.61 -29.44 -13.66
CA GLN A 495 4.06 -30.05 -14.88
C GLN A 495 3.87 -29.03 -16.02
N THR A 496 3.55 -27.78 -15.69
CA THR A 496 3.37 -26.71 -16.68
C THR A 496 4.70 -26.29 -17.30
N ILE A 497 5.77 -26.17 -16.50
CA ILE A 497 7.09 -25.68 -16.94
C ILE A 497 7.96 -26.76 -17.58
N LYS A 498 7.89 -28.02 -17.12
CA LYS A 498 8.66 -29.14 -17.69
C LYS A 498 8.35 -29.46 -19.16
N GLN A 499 7.23 -28.97 -19.69
CA GLN A 499 6.89 -29.07 -21.11
C GLN A 499 7.76 -28.17 -22.01
N TYR A 500 8.49 -27.20 -21.43
CA TYR A 500 9.20 -26.14 -22.16
C TYR A 500 10.64 -25.92 -21.70
N TYR A 501 10.97 -26.35 -20.48
CA TYR A 501 12.27 -26.20 -19.82
C TYR A 501 12.76 -27.56 -19.29
N ASN A 502 14.05 -27.83 -19.46
CA ASN A 502 14.67 -29.09 -19.02
C ASN A 502 16.01 -28.85 -18.33
N SER A 503 15.96 -28.32 -17.10
CA SER A 503 17.13 -28.17 -16.23
C SER A 503 17.21 -29.28 -15.17
N LYS A 504 18.43 -29.53 -14.69
CA LYS A 504 18.70 -30.48 -13.59
C LYS A 504 17.92 -30.13 -12.31
N GLN A 505 17.61 -28.85 -12.09
CA GLN A 505 16.84 -28.41 -10.92
C GLN A 505 15.35 -28.73 -11.04
N LEU A 506 14.75 -28.58 -12.22
CA LEU A 506 13.38 -29.03 -12.48
C LEU A 506 13.26 -30.56 -12.43
N GLU A 507 14.31 -31.26 -12.85
CA GLU A 507 14.42 -32.71 -12.69
C GLU A 507 14.47 -33.12 -11.22
N SER A 508 15.36 -32.54 -10.40
CA SER A 508 15.45 -32.83 -8.97
C SER A 508 14.15 -32.48 -8.22
N PHE A 509 13.45 -31.40 -8.61
CA PHE A 509 12.11 -31.08 -8.08
C PHE A 509 11.03 -32.12 -8.42
N SER A 510 11.19 -32.87 -9.51
CA SER A 510 10.27 -33.97 -9.86
C SER A 510 10.44 -35.14 -8.91
N TYR A 511 11.69 -35.53 -8.64
CA TYR A 511 12.03 -36.52 -7.63
C TYR A 511 11.60 -36.06 -6.23
N LEU A 512 11.78 -34.77 -5.90
CA LEU A 512 11.36 -34.19 -4.64
C LEU A 512 9.83 -34.31 -4.42
N ILE A 513 9.02 -33.97 -5.43
CA ILE A 513 7.56 -34.18 -5.33
C ILE A 513 7.23 -35.67 -5.21
N LYS A 514 7.80 -36.51 -6.09
CA LYS A 514 7.52 -37.96 -6.11
C LYS A 514 7.76 -38.57 -4.73
N VAL A 515 8.93 -38.33 -4.14
CA VAL A 515 9.30 -38.91 -2.85
C VAL A 515 8.49 -38.33 -1.70
N THR A 516 8.22 -37.02 -1.70
CA THR A 516 7.36 -36.38 -0.69
C THR A 516 5.93 -36.92 -0.73
N ASN A 517 5.39 -37.18 -1.91
CA ASN A 517 4.07 -37.80 -2.06
C ASN A 517 4.07 -39.28 -1.61
N THR A 518 5.07 -40.06 -2.02
CA THR A 518 5.23 -41.46 -1.61
C THR A 518 5.33 -41.58 -0.09
N LEU A 519 6.19 -40.78 0.57
CA LEU A 519 6.32 -40.76 2.02
C LEU A 519 4.98 -40.39 2.70
N ASN A 520 4.26 -39.40 2.16
CA ASN A 520 2.98 -38.94 2.69
C ASN A 520 1.84 -39.97 2.59
N HIS A 521 1.89 -40.91 1.64
CA HIS A 521 0.92 -42.02 1.58
C HIS A 521 1.05 -43.02 2.74
N TYR A 522 2.23 -43.11 3.36
CA TYR A 522 2.49 -43.96 4.53
C TYR A 522 2.39 -43.17 5.84
N SER A 523 2.98 -41.97 5.89
CA SER A 523 3.07 -41.18 7.13
C SER A 523 3.10 -39.67 6.88
N HIS A 524 2.26 -38.94 7.62
CA HIS A 524 2.24 -37.47 7.63
C HIS A 524 3.30 -36.85 8.57
N LYS A 525 4.27 -37.63 9.07
CA LYS A 525 5.32 -37.19 10.02
C LYS A 525 6.22 -36.09 9.45
N PHE A 526 6.56 -36.18 8.16
CA PHE A 526 7.50 -35.27 7.51
C PHE A 526 6.79 -34.19 6.70
N LYS A 527 7.08 -32.93 6.98
CA LYS A 527 6.67 -31.82 6.12
C LYS A 527 7.58 -31.72 4.88
N PRO A 528 7.07 -31.29 3.73
CA PRO A 528 7.86 -31.12 2.50
C PRO A 528 9.15 -30.32 2.72
N VAL A 529 9.08 -29.14 3.38
CA VAL A 529 10.24 -28.32 3.73
C VAL A 529 11.31 -29.06 4.55
N GLN A 530 10.92 -29.98 5.44
CA GLN A 530 11.86 -30.76 6.24
C GLN A 530 12.61 -31.78 5.38
N ILE A 531 11.93 -32.42 4.42
CA ILE A 531 12.55 -33.38 3.49
C ILE A 531 13.61 -32.67 2.64
N ARG A 532 13.28 -31.48 2.12
CA ARG A 532 14.18 -30.67 1.27
C ARG A 532 15.41 -30.14 2.03
N LEU A 533 15.23 -29.68 3.27
CA LEU A 533 16.31 -29.11 4.09
C LEU A 533 17.14 -30.14 4.88
N HIS A 534 16.79 -31.44 4.84
CA HIS A 534 17.49 -32.43 5.66
C HIS A 534 18.90 -32.75 5.12
N ASN A 535 19.93 -32.57 5.95
CA ASN A 535 21.33 -32.74 5.55
C ASN A 535 21.74 -34.18 5.19
N ASN A 536 20.95 -35.20 5.52
CA ASN A 536 21.27 -36.60 5.20
C ASN A 536 20.02 -37.36 4.72
N SER A 537 20.03 -37.78 3.47
CA SER A 537 18.94 -38.50 2.81
C SER A 537 18.68 -39.88 3.46
N PHE A 538 19.72 -40.60 3.86
CA PHE A 538 19.61 -41.93 4.49
C PHE A 538 18.93 -41.89 5.86
N LYS A 539 19.13 -40.82 6.63
CA LYS A 539 18.49 -40.68 7.94
C LYS A 539 16.97 -40.40 7.85
N ILE A 540 16.50 -39.74 6.78
CA ILE A 540 15.04 -39.66 6.51
C ILE A 540 14.48 -41.06 6.27
N LEU A 541 15.20 -41.90 5.52
CA LEU A 541 14.80 -43.27 5.22
C LEU A 541 14.74 -44.14 6.50
N GLU A 542 15.73 -44.03 7.38
CA GLU A 542 15.77 -44.66 8.70
C GLU A 542 14.58 -44.21 9.58
N ASP A 543 14.43 -42.90 9.80
CA ASP A 543 13.32 -42.32 10.58
C ASP A 543 11.94 -42.68 10.00
N PHE A 544 11.85 -42.88 8.68
CA PHE A 544 10.65 -43.33 7.97
C PHE A 544 10.33 -44.80 8.23
N LEU A 545 11.29 -45.71 8.04
CA LEU A 545 11.07 -47.15 8.23
C LEU A 545 10.81 -47.50 9.71
N LEU A 546 11.49 -46.83 10.64
CA LEU A 546 11.20 -46.95 12.08
C LEU A 546 9.78 -46.49 12.45
N SER A 547 9.21 -45.52 11.71
CA SER A 547 7.86 -45.02 11.96
C SER A 547 6.75 -45.83 11.28
N ASN A 548 7.09 -46.72 10.35
CA ASN A 548 6.14 -47.45 9.52
C ASN A 548 6.48 -48.96 9.51
N PRO A 549 6.02 -49.72 10.51
CA PRO A 549 6.40 -51.12 10.66
C PRO A 549 5.97 -51.96 9.46
N GLY A 550 6.82 -52.93 9.09
CA GLY A 550 6.61 -53.82 7.95
C GLY A 550 6.94 -53.25 6.56
N VAL A 551 7.09 -51.93 6.37
CA VAL A 551 7.43 -51.33 5.06
C VAL A 551 8.81 -51.81 4.56
N TYR A 552 9.73 -52.08 5.48
CA TYR A 552 11.07 -52.62 5.19
C TYR A 552 11.06 -53.94 4.40
N LYS A 553 9.95 -54.70 4.42
CA LYS A 553 9.80 -55.95 3.64
C LYS A 553 9.64 -55.71 2.14
N SER A 554 9.28 -54.49 1.72
CA SER A 554 9.13 -54.10 0.30
C SER A 554 10.44 -53.52 -0.24
N ILE A 555 11.48 -54.35 -0.37
CA ILE A 555 12.86 -53.96 -0.72
C ILE A 555 12.92 -52.96 -1.88
N ASP A 556 12.29 -53.29 -3.02
CA ASP A 556 12.33 -52.45 -4.24
C ASP A 556 11.76 -51.05 -4.02
N LYS A 557 10.67 -50.93 -3.24
CA LYS A 557 10.04 -49.65 -2.92
C LYS A 557 10.92 -48.79 -2.00
N VAL A 558 11.61 -49.42 -1.06
CA VAL A 558 12.53 -48.73 -0.16
C VAL A 558 13.77 -48.24 -0.91
N ILE A 559 14.28 -49.04 -1.86
CA ILE A 559 15.36 -48.63 -2.77
C ILE A 559 14.89 -47.50 -3.71
N GLU A 560 13.65 -47.57 -4.23
CA GLU A 560 13.05 -46.49 -5.04
C GLU A 560 12.96 -45.17 -4.25
N ILE A 561 12.42 -45.19 -3.03
CA ILE A 561 12.36 -44.02 -2.13
C ILE A 561 13.76 -43.48 -1.83
N CYS A 562 14.74 -44.35 -1.58
CA CYS A 562 16.12 -43.96 -1.34
C CYS A 562 16.73 -43.24 -2.55
N ASN A 563 16.56 -43.80 -3.75
CA ASN A 563 17.01 -43.19 -5.00
C ASN A 563 16.33 -41.84 -5.25
N ASP A 564 15.00 -41.76 -5.12
CA ASP A 564 14.27 -40.51 -5.31
C ASP A 564 14.71 -39.42 -4.30
N LEU A 565 14.99 -39.78 -3.03
CA LEU A 565 15.55 -38.85 -2.04
C LEU A 565 16.92 -38.28 -2.49
N LEU A 566 17.82 -39.13 -3.00
CA LEU A 566 19.16 -38.72 -3.43
C LEU A 566 19.12 -37.87 -4.71
N PHE A 567 18.33 -38.29 -5.71
CA PHE A 567 18.12 -37.52 -6.93
C PHE A 567 17.43 -36.18 -6.66
N SER A 568 16.54 -36.08 -5.65
CA SER A 568 15.88 -34.82 -5.28
C SER A 568 16.85 -33.70 -4.87
N LYS A 569 18.03 -34.06 -4.36
CA LYS A 569 19.09 -33.14 -3.91
C LYS A 569 20.26 -33.01 -4.88
N ASN A 570 20.23 -33.70 -6.02
CA ASN A 570 21.37 -33.83 -6.93
C ASN A 570 22.63 -34.40 -6.25
N GLU A 571 22.48 -35.31 -5.28
CA GLU A 571 23.58 -35.99 -4.57
C GLU A 571 24.27 -37.03 -5.49
N SER A 572 24.90 -36.57 -6.58
CA SER A 572 25.51 -37.39 -7.64
C SER A 572 26.86 -38.03 -7.29
N CYS A 573 27.28 -37.97 -6.02
CA CYS A 573 28.62 -38.36 -5.59
C CYS A 573 28.75 -39.84 -5.15
N LEU A 574 27.65 -40.59 -5.05
CA LEU A 574 27.67 -42.00 -4.60
C LEU A 574 27.45 -42.95 -5.77
N ASN A 575 28.19 -44.06 -5.77
CA ASN A 575 27.98 -45.15 -6.72
C ASN A 575 26.61 -45.81 -6.47
N GLN A 576 25.88 -46.16 -7.52
CA GLN A 576 24.56 -46.82 -7.44
C GLN A 576 24.61 -48.10 -6.59
N LYS A 577 25.70 -48.87 -6.65
CA LYS A 577 25.90 -50.06 -5.79
C LYS A 577 26.07 -49.71 -4.30
N GLU A 578 26.72 -48.58 -3.98
CA GLU A 578 26.86 -48.10 -2.60
C GLU A 578 25.55 -47.58 -2.03
N ILE A 579 24.73 -46.92 -2.86
CA ILE A 579 23.38 -46.49 -2.49
C ILE A 579 22.52 -47.70 -2.14
N GLN A 580 22.52 -48.72 -3.01
CA GLN A 580 21.80 -49.98 -2.77
C GLN A 580 22.28 -50.69 -1.50
N ALA A 581 23.59 -50.80 -1.29
CA ALA A 581 24.15 -51.41 -0.08
C ALA A 581 23.72 -50.64 1.19
N LYS A 582 23.81 -49.31 1.21
CA LYS A 582 23.35 -48.49 2.34
C LYS A 582 21.85 -48.65 2.60
N ALA A 583 21.02 -48.65 1.57
CA ALA A 583 19.58 -48.86 1.70
C ALA A 583 19.26 -50.24 2.30
N LEU A 584 19.94 -51.30 1.85
CA LEU A 584 19.78 -52.67 2.38
C LEU A 584 20.30 -52.82 3.81
N CYS A 585 21.39 -52.14 4.18
CA CYS A 585 21.84 -52.07 5.58
C CYS A 585 20.76 -51.45 6.47
N ILE A 586 20.17 -50.32 6.07
CA ILE A 586 19.08 -49.66 6.82
C ILE A 586 17.85 -50.57 6.91
N ILE A 587 17.50 -51.29 5.84
CA ILE A 587 16.42 -52.29 5.85
C ILE A 587 16.68 -53.38 6.89
N ALA A 588 17.89 -53.95 6.91
CA ALA A 588 18.24 -55.02 7.86
C ALA A 588 18.33 -54.53 9.31
N GLU A 589 18.89 -53.33 9.55
CA GLU A 589 18.92 -52.69 10.86
C GLU A 589 17.50 -52.34 11.36
N THR A 590 16.61 -51.91 10.46
CA THR A 590 15.20 -51.66 10.81
C THR A 590 14.45 -52.97 11.10
N ALA A 591 14.69 -54.04 10.33
CA ALA A 591 14.12 -55.36 10.59
C ALA A 591 14.49 -55.87 11.99
N LEU A 592 15.74 -55.68 12.42
CA LEU A 592 16.17 -55.98 13.78
C LEU A 592 15.50 -55.12 14.84
N SER A 593 15.33 -53.81 14.63
CA SER A 593 14.62 -52.96 15.58
C SER A 593 13.15 -53.37 15.78
N GLN A 594 12.60 -54.13 14.82
CA GLN A 594 11.23 -54.66 14.83
C GLN A 594 11.19 -56.16 15.19
N ASN A 595 12.31 -56.72 15.68
CA ASN A 595 12.49 -58.13 16.09
C ASN A 595 12.29 -59.17 14.97
N ASP A 596 12.59 -58.82 13.71
CA ASP A 596 12.57 -59.73 12.56
C ASP A 596 14.00 -60.11 12.14
N PHE A 597 14.65 -60.93 12.97
CA PHE A 597 16.03 -61.39 12.74
C PHE A 597 16.16 -62.25 11.46
N ASP A 598 15.16 -63.09 11.17
CA ASP A 598 15.21 -63.96 10.01
C ASP A 598 15.19 -63.18 8.70
N PHE A 599 14.38 -62.12 8.60
CA PHE A 599 14.42 -61.22 7.44
C PHE A 599 15.72 -60.41 7.37
N ALA A 600 16.24 -59.92 8.51
CA ALA A 600 17.53 -59.23 8.53
C ALA A 600 18.70 -60.12 8.04
N TYR A 601 18.69 -61.40 8.44
CA TYR A 601 19.65 -62.41 7.98
C TYR A 601 19.52 -62.69 6.47
N ASP A 602 18.29 -62.84 5.96
CA ASP A 602 18.00 -63.06 4.54
C ASP A 602 18.51 -61.90 3.66
N ILE A 603 18.20 -60.65 4.04
CA ILE A 603 18.73 -59.44 3.40
C ILE A 603 20.26 -59.44 3.36
N CYS A 604 20.92 -59.85 4.44
CA CYS A 604 22.37 -59.90 4.45
C CYS A 604 22.91 -60.94 3.46
N ILE A 605 22.49 -62.19 3.59
CA ILE A 605 23.04 -63.30 2.79
C ILE A 605 22.67 -63.20 1.31
N ASN A 606 21.38 -63.00 1.01
CA ASN A 606 20.86 -63.12 -0.35
C ASN A 606 20.92 -61.80 -1.14
N HIS A 607 20.95 -60.64 -0.47
CA HIS A 607 21.05 -59.34 -1.13
C HIS A 607 22.39 -58.64 -0.92
N LEU A 608 22.87 -58.41 0.31
CA LEU A 608 24.12 -57.66 0.55
C LEU A 608 25.38 -58.42 0.09
N PHE A 609 25.54 -59.70 0.44
CA PHE A 609 26.71 -60.47 0.00
C PHE A 609 26.65 -60.77 -1.51
N SER A 610 25.47 -61.03 -2.08
CA SER A 610 25.26 -61.16 -3.53
C SER A 610 25.67 -59.89 -4.28
N LEU A 611 25.26 -58.71 -3.80
CA LEU A 611 25.69 -57.42 -4.36
C LEU A 611 27.20 -57.21 -4.28
N PHE A 612 27.88 -57.73 -3.25
CA PHE A 612 29.34 -57.63 -3.09
C PHE A 612 30.11 -58.60 -4.00
N GLU A 613 29.61 -59.83 -4.17
CA GLU A 613 30.20 -60.83 -5.07
C GLU A 613 30.12 -60.39 -6.55
N ALA A 614 29.22 -59.45 -6.89
CA ALA A 614 29.03 -58.87 -8.21
C ALA A 614 29.79 -57.54 -8.49
N VAL A 615 30.95 -57.27 -7.85
CA VAL A 615 31.66 -55.97 -7.93
C VAL A 615 33.12 -56.08 -8.36
N ASP A 616 33.54 -55.16 -9.24
CA ASP A 616 34.96 -54.99 -9.62
C ASP A 616 35.84 -54.46 -8.48
N ILE A 617 37.13 -54.79 -8.57
CA ILE A 617 38.20 -54.56 -7.56
C ILE A 617 38.35 -53.08 -7.12
N LYS A 618 37.83 -52.10 -7.88
CA LYS A 618 38.03 -50.67 -7.62
C LYS A 618 37.06 -50.02 -6.63
N THR A 619 35.91 -50.64 -6.36
CA THR A 619 34.89 -50.10 -5.42
C THR A 619 34.71 -50.96 -4.17
N THR A 620 35.58 -51.96 -4.01
CA THR A 620 35.44 -53.02 -3.00
C THR A 620 35.68 -52.52 -1.57
N GLU A 621 36.54 -51.52 -1.35
CA GLU A 621 36.87 -51.00 -0.01
C GLU A 621 35.75 -50.18 0.64
N ALA A 622 35.02 -49.36 -0.13
CA ALA A 622 33.90 -48.59 0.41
C ALA A 622 32.70 -49.50 0.72
N LEU A 623 32.38 -50.42 -0.21
CA LEU A 623 31.30 -51.39 -0.07
C LEU A 623 31.57 -52.41 1.05
N SER A 624 32.78 -52.98 1.13
CA SER A 624 33.16 -53.87 2.23
C SER A 624 32.96 -53.18 3.57
N ASN A 625 33.44 -51.93 3.72
CA ASN A 625 33.33 -51.16 4.96
C ASN A 625 31.90 -50.85 5.42
N ILE A 626 30.94 -50.78 4.49
CA ILE A 626 29.51 -50.65 4.82
C ILE A 626 28.97 -52.01 5.27
N ILE A 627 29.19 -53.05 4.46
CA ILE A 627 28.61 -54.39 4.63
C ILE A 627 29.13 -55.08 5.89
N TRP A 628 30.46 -55.10 6.13
CA TRP A 628 31.01 -55.82 7.29
C TRP A 628 30.55 -55.20 8.61
N LYS A 629 30.39 -53.87 8.67
CA LYS A 629 29.95 -53.14 9.87
C LYS A 629 28.49 -53.43 10.20
N SER A 630 27.57 -53.28 9.24
CA SER A 630 26.16 -53.57 9.46
C SER A 630 25.93 -55.06 9.76
N CYS A 631 26.55 -55.98 9.01
CA CYS A 631 26.47 -57.41 9.32
C CYS A 631 27.03 -57.75 10.72
N LEU A 632 28.13 -57.11 11.16
CA LEU A 632 28.65 -57.29 12.51
C LEU A 632 27.67 -56.76 13.57
N GLN A 633 27.07 -55.57 13.38
CA GLN A 633 26.04 -55.05 14.28
C GLN A 633 24.83 -56.00 14.33
N ILE A 634 24.40 -56.51 13.18
CA ILE A 634 23.28 -57.45 13.06
C ILE A 634 23.53 -58.73 13.84
N SER A 635 24.75 -59.29 13.74
CA SER A 635 25.16 -60.47 14.51
C SER A 635 25.24 -60.23 16.01
N LYS A 636 25.49 -58.99 16.47
CA LYS A 636 25.65 -58.63 17.89
C LYS A 636 24.32 -58.42 18.62
N ASN A 637 23.19 -58.36 17.93
CA ASN A 637 21.90 -58.16 18.60
C ASN A 637 21.56 -59.38 19.46
N TYR A 638 21.23 -59.19 20.74
CA TYR A 638 20.94 -60.27 21.69
C TYR A 638 19.45 -60.40 21.93
N GLU A 639 18.89 -61.58 21.62
CA GLU A 639 17.53 -61.92 22.01
C GLU A 639 17.55 -62.54 23.42
N THR A 640 16.55 -62.24 24.25
CA THR A 640 16.49 -62.74 25.64
C THR A 640 16.36 -64.26 25.77
N LYS A 641 16.07 -64.97 24.67
CA LYS A 641 16.11 -66.43 24.55
C LYS A 641 16.53 -66.82 23.12
N GLU A 642 17.84 -66.87 22.86
CA GLU A 642 18.33 -67.27 21.54
C GLU A 642 18.05 -68.75 21.24
N SER A 643 17.54 -69.04 20.05
CA SER A 643 17.39 -70.41 19.56
C SER A 643 18.73 -70.93 19.01
N LEU A 644 18.89 -72.26 18.95
CA LEU A 644 20.08 -72.88 18.35
C LEU A 644 20.24 -72.49 16.87
N GLU A 645 19.12 -72.39 16.15
CA GLU A 645 19.07 -72.00 14.74
C GLU A 645 19.45 -70.52 14.55
N SER A 646 18.99 -69.63 15.45
CA SER A 646 19.37 -68.21 15.46
C SER A 646 20.89 -68.05 15.63
N ILE A 647 21.49 -68.80 16.56
CA ILE A 647 22.94 -68.80 16.79
C ILE A 647 23.70 -69.34 15.57
N GLU A 648 23.23 -70.42 14.95
CA GLU A 648 23.84 -70.99 13.74
C GLU A 648 23.78 -70.02 12.56
N LYS A 649 22.67 -69.29 12.36
CA LYS A 649 22.56 -68.19 11.40
C LYS A 649 23.52 -67.03 11.71
N LYS A 650 23.62 -66.59 12.98
CA LYS A 650 24.57 -65.53 13.40
C LYS A 650 26.03 -65.93 13.16
N MET A 651 26.40 -67.17 13.47
CA MET A 651 27.74 -67.71 13.18
C MET A 651 27.99 -67.80 11.66
N PHE A 652 27.04 -68.28 10.87
CA PHE A 652 27.19 -68.30 9.41
C PHE A 652 27.41 -66.90 8.83
N LEU A 653 26.63 -65.90 9.26
CA LEU A 653 26.81 -64.50 8.88
C LEU A 653 28.21 -63.99 9.25
N LEU A 654 28.68 -64.25 10.47
CA LEU A 654 30.04 -63.90 10.90
C LEU A 654 31.14 -64.57 10.04
N SER A 655 30.91 -65.78 9.54
CA SER A 655 31.87 -66.48 8.67
C SER A 655 32.06 -65.75 7.33
N LYS A 656 30.97 -65.22 6.76
CA LYS A 656 31.00 -64.38 5.57
C LYS A 656 31.62 -63.00 5.88
N VAL A 657 31.34 -62.41 7.05
CA VAL A 657 31.97 -61.14 7.51
C VAL A 657 33.48 -61.27 7.65
N ILE A 658 34.00 -62.38 8.19
CA ILE A 658 35.46 -62.63 8.33
C ILE A 658 36.21 -62.52 7.00
N ASN A 659 35.58 -62.89 5.89
CA ASN A 659 36.19 -62.84 4.55
C ASN A 659 36.25 -61.43 3.95
N ILE A 660 35.48 -60.47 4.48
CA ILE A 660 35.34 -59.09 3.98
C ILE A 660 35.92 -58.06 4.95
N CYS A 661 36.03 -58.40 6.23
CA CYS A 661 36.48 -57.50 7.29
C CYS A 661 37.97 -57.11 7.15
N PRO A 662 38.33 -55.81 7.27
CA PRO A 662 39.71 -55.36 7.35
C PRO A 662 40.45 -56.02 8.52
N LYS A 663 41.77 -56.23 8.34
CA LYS A 663 42.61 -57.00 9.27
C LYS A 663 42.63 -56.43 10.69
N GLU A 664 42.43 -55.12 10.81
CA GLU A 664 42.43 -54.35 12.04
C GLU A 664 41.24 -54.71 12.96
N TYR A 665 40.09 -55.05 12.36
CA TYR A 665 38.84 -55.35 13.09
C TYR A 665 38.55 -56.84 13.22
N LEU A 666 39.34 -57.71 12.58
CA LEU A 666 39.16 -59.17 12.62
C LEU A 666 39.12 -59.74 14.05
N ILE A 667 39.92 -59.18 14.98
CA ILE A 667 39.93 -59.59 16.40
C ILE A 667 38.57 -59.34 17.06
N GLU A 668 37.88 -58.25 16.72
CA GLU A 668 36.56 -57.93 17.25
C GLU A 668 35.52 -58.95 16.77
N VAL A 669 35.52 -59.25 15.46
CA VAL A 669 34.64 -60.26 14.84
C VAL A 669 34.84 -61.64 15.46
N LEU A 670 36.10 -62.06 15.64
CA LEU A 670 36.45 -63.35 16.26
C LEU A 670 36.07 -63.44 17.75
N ASN A 671 36.05 -62.32 18.48
CA ASN A 671 35.58 -62.30 19.86
C ASN A 671 34.06 -62.50 19.95
N VAL A 672 33.28 -61.94 19.01
CA VAL A 672 31.84 -62.19 18.89
C VAL A 672 31.58 -63.66 18.52
N TRP A 673 32.32 -64.20 17.53
CA TRP A 673 32.26 -65.63 17.17
C TRP A 673 32.46 -66.56 18.37
N ARG A 674 33.53 -66.38 19.13
CA ARG A 674 33.88 -67.19 20.31
C ARG A 674 32.84 -67.12 21.43
N ARG A 675 32.01 -66.09 21.46
CA ARG A 675 30.89 -66.00 22.40
C ARG A 675 29.75 -66.89 21.94
N PHE A 676 29.31 -66.76 20.71
CA PHE A 676 28.26 -67.60 20.13
C PHE A 676 28.65 -69.08 20.08
N GLU A 677 29.91 -69.42 19.81
CA GLU A 677 30.42 -70.79 19.88
C GLU A 677 30.24 -71.40 21.30
N LYS A 678 30.50 -70.63 22.36
CA LYS A 678 30.30 -71.08 23.75
C LYS A 678 28.82 -71.21 24.11
N GLU A 679 27.99 -70.28 23.64
CA GLU A 679 26.53 -70.30 23.84
C GLU A 679 25.88 -71.47 23.07
N GLN A 680 26.33 -71.77 21.85
CA GLN A 680 25.94 -72.95 21.08
C GLN A 680 26.31 -74.25 21.79
N LEU A 681 27.54 -74.35 22.30
CA LEU A 681 28.01 -75.50 23.07
C LEU A 681 27.19 -75.69 24.36
N SER A 682 26.90 -74.61 25.09
CA SER A 682 26.12 -74.69 26.33
C SER A 682 24.68 -75.17 26.08
N ILE A 683 24.02 -74.68 25.03
CA ILE A 683 22.68 -75.12 24.60
C ILE A 683 22.68 -76.58 24.11
N ARG A 684 23.73 -77.00 23.38
CA ARG A 684 23.89 -78.41 22.97
C ARG A 684 24.14 -79.33 24.17
N THR A 685 24.86 -78.87 25.20
CA THR A 685 25.01 -79.65 26.45
C THR A 685 23.73 -79.68 27.29
N SER A 686 22.96 -78.59 27.38
CA SER A 686 21.71 -78.58 28.13
C SER A 686 20.62 -79.43 27.48
N LYS A 687 20.50 -79.42 26.13
CA LYS A 687 19.64 -80.35 25.39
C LYS A 687 20.03 -81.82 25.58
N LYS A 688 21.34 -82.12 25.65
CA LYS A 688 21.81 -83.48 25.97
C LYS A 688 21.50 -83.89 27.42
N LEU A 689 21.59 -82.96 28.37
CA LEU A 689 21.26 -83.19 29.77
C LEU A 689 19.75 -83.34 30.01
N SER A 690 18.90 -82.60 29.29
CA SER A 690 17.44 -82.79 29.37
C SER A 690 17.01 -84.13 28.77
N GLY A 691 17.56 -84.50 27.59
CA GLY A 691 17.30 -85.82 27.00
C GLY A 691 17.77 -87.00 27.86
N PHE A 692 18.79 -86.81 28.70
CA PHE A 692 19.25 -87.83 29.66
C PHE A 692 18.35 -87.96 30.90
N ASN A 693 17.51 -86.97 31.21
CA ASN A 693 16.62 -87.00 32.36
C ASN A 693 15.25 -87.63 32.04
N ASP A 694 14.79 -87.56 30.78
CA ASP A 694 13.55 -88.23 30.35
C ASP A 694 13.72 -89.78 30.26
N ASP A 695 14.94 -90.27 30.05
CA ASP A 695 15.27 -91.71 30.00
C ASP A 695 15.51 -92.37 31.39
N LEU A 696 15.36 -91.63 32.51
CA LEU A 696 15.70 -92.10 33.86
C LEU A 696 14.55 -91.99 34.88
N SER A 697 13.36 -92.46 34.51
CA SER A 697 12.32 -92.80 35.47
C SER A 697 11.77 -94.23 35.26
N ILE A 698 12.33 -95.22 35.96
CA ILE A 698 11.66 -96.41 36.53
C ILE A 698 12.65 -97.29 37.36
N ASP A 699 12.22 -97.62 38.59
CA ASP A 699 12.54 -98.76 39.47
C ASP A 699 13.96 -99.14 39.99
N SER A 700 14.18 -98.70 41.25
CA SER A 700 14.38 -99.56 42.45
C SER A 700 15.75 -100.22 42.79
N ASN A 701 16.22 -99.86 44.00
CA ASN A 701 16.92 -100.69 45.01
C ASN A 701 18.10 -101.61 44.62
N THR A 702 19.31 -101.22 45.04
CA THR A 702 20.12 -102.02 46.00
C THR A 702 21.25 -101.18 46.61
N THR A 703 21.63 -101.51 47.84
CA THR A 703 22.74 -100.90 48.58
C THR A 703 24.03 -101.67 48.33
N ASP A 704 25.12 -101.01 47.94
CA ASP A 704 26.45 -101.33 48.50
C ASP A 704 27.49 -100.21 48.30
N ALA A 705 28.61 -100.32 49.02
CA ALA A 705 29.49 -99.20 49.31
C ALA A 705 30.74 -99.01 48.41
N MET A 706 31.35 -97.84 48.59
CA MET A 706 32.79 -97.53 48.49
C MET A 706 33.46 -97.10 47.17
N ARG A 707 34.32 -96.07 47.35
CA ARG A 707 35.58 -95.73 46.66
C ARG A 707 35.55 -95.05 45.29
N ILE A 708 35.87 -93.75 45.35
CA ILE A 708 36.58 -93.00 44.31
C ILE A 708 38.01 -93.54 44.14
N PRO A 709 38.49 -93.77 42.90
CA PRO A 709 39.91 -93.74 42.59
C PRO A 709 40.30 -92.50 41.76
N LYS A 710 41.26 -91.72 42.25
CA LYS A 710 41.93 -90.67 41.47
C LYS A 710 43.02 -91.29 40.58
N SER A 711 42.76 -91.55 39.30
CA SER A 711 43.84 -91.86 38.33
C SER A 711 43.43 -91.78 36.85
N LEU A 712 43.17 -90.57 36.33
CA LEU A 712 43.16 -90.32 34.87
C LEU A 712 43.90 -89.02 34.45
N PHE A 713 44.69 -88.43 35.34
CA PHE A 713 45.60 -87.31 35.03
C PHE A 713 47.05 -87.79 34.87
N SER A 714 47.31 -88.61 33.84
CA SER A 714 48.70 -88.99 33.49
C SER A 714 48.87 -89.52 32.06
N SER A 715 48.55 -88.72 31.03
CA SER A 715 49.19 -88.76 29.69
C SER A 715 48.68 -87.67 28.72
N ALA A 716 48.99 -86.39 28.99
CA ALA A 716 48.88 -85.31 27.99
C ALA A 716 49.87 -84.14 28.20
N SER A 717 50.86 -84.28 29.10
CA SER A 717 51.83 -83.23 29.44
C SER A 717 53.11 -83.23 28.58
N LYS A 718 53.05 -83.78 27.34
CA LYS A 718 54.23 -83.98 26.48
C LYS A 718 54.30 -83.15 25.19
N ALA A 719 53.32 -82.28 24.91
CA ALA A 719 53.39 -81.34 23.78
C ALA A 719 53.84 -79.90 24.17
N ALA A 720 53.88 -79.58 25.46
CA ALA A 720 54.10 -78.22 25.95
C ALA A 720 55.53 -77.93 26.47
N ARG A 721 56.55 -78.64 25.98
CA ARG A 721 57.90 -78.65 26.61
C ARG A 721 59.11 -78.45 25.68
N VAL A 722 58.92 -77.84 24.51
CA VAL A 722 60.00 -77.55 23.54
C VAL A 722 60.11 -76.07 23.10
N LEU A 723 59.11 -75.21 23.39
CA LEU A 723 59.14 -73.78 23.01
C LEU A 723 59.12 -72.83 24.23
N GLY A 724 59.81 -73.22 25.31
CA GLY A 724 59.79 -72.53 26.60
C GLY A 724 61.17 -72.27 27.22
N THR A 725 62.10 -71.68 26.46
CA THR A 725 63.32 -71.04 27.03
C THR A 725 63.75 -69.85 26.17
N THR A 726 64.05 -68.72 26.82
CA THR A 726 64.23 -67.37 26.24
C THR A 726 62.92 -66.80 25.65
N LEU A 727 62.40 -65.64 26.03
CA LEU A 727 62.97 -64.48 26.74
C LEU A 727 62.13 -64.08 27.97
N SER A 728 62.76 -63.47 28.98
CA SER A 728 62.12 -62.93 30.19
C SER A 728 62.60 -61.49 30.47
N SER A 729 61.86 -60.76 31.35
CA SER A 729 62.02 -59.33 31.72
C SER A 729 61.58 -58.35 30.60
N THR A 730 60.77 -57.28 30.78
CA THR A 730 60.19 -56.49 31.92
C THR A 730 58.86 -55.80 31.46
N SER A 731 57.89 -55.28 32.25
CA SER A 731 57.55 -55.37 33.69
C SER A 731 56.20 -54.63 34.05
N PHE A 732 55.21 -55.33 34.63
CA PHE A 732 54.17 -54.82 35.58
C PHE A 732 53.13 -53.72 35.11
N PRO A 733 52.05 -53.39 35.88
CA PRO A 733 50.85 -54.25 36.01
C PRO A 733 49.47 -53.51 36.06
N PHE A 734 48.36 -54.28 36.06
CA PHE A 734 47.06 -53.84 36.59
C PHE A 734 46.49 -54.90 37.56
N ASN A 735 45.91 -54.48 38.70
CA ASN A 735 45.47 -55.37 39.79
C ASN A 735 43.94 -55.30 40.04
N LYS A 736 43.37 -56.35 40.66
CA LYS A 736 41.93 -56.55 40.95
C LYS A 736 41.71 -57.03 42.40
N GLN A 737 40.63 -56.60 43.05
CA GLN A 737 39.85 -57.25 44.14
C GLN A 737 38.53 -56.44 44.30
N LYS A 738 37.29 -56.95 44.40
CA LYS A 738 36.59 -58.00 45.18
C LYS A 738 36.44 -57.68 46.69
N ILE A 739 35.27 -57.17 47.12
CA ILE A 739 34.05 -57.85 47.66
C ILE A 739 34.14 -58.20 49.16
N LEU A 740 33.12 -57.79 49.96
CA LEU A 740 32.48 -58.64 51.00
C LEU A 740 31.12 -58.08 51.51
N HIS A 741 30.34 -58.96 52.16
CA HIS A 741 28.93 -58.82 52.61
C HIS A 741 28.76 -58.16 54.00
N ILE A 742 27.51 -57.81 54.37
CA ILE A 742 26.78 -58.34 55.57
C ILE A 742 25.27 -57.98 55.53
N GLU A 743 24.43 -58.80 56.16
CA GLU A 743 22.95 -58.70 56.24
C GLU A 743 22.43 -58.05 57.54
N LYS A 744 21.23 -57.44 57.55
CA LYS A 744 19.99 -57.95 58.24
C LYS A 744 18.85 -56.92 58.40
N LYS A 745 17.61 -57.43 58.25
CA LYS A 745 16.32 -57.21 58.99
C LYS A 745 16.19 -56.00 59.96
N THR A 746 15.02 -55.35 60.14
CA THR A 746 13.61 -55.86 60.18
C THR A 746 12.54 -54.76 60.04
N GLU A 747 11.36 -55.16 59.53
CA GLU A 747 9.97 -54.77 59.90
C GLU A 747 9.38 -53.33 59.81
N LYS A 748 8.15 -53.33 59.23
CA LYS A 748 6.89 -52.69 59.68
C LYS A 748 6.47 -51.27 59.25
N ASP A 749 5.63 -51.28 58.20
CA ASP A 749 4.17 -51.08 58.29
C ASP A 749 3.49 -49.68 58.18
N LEU A 750 2.38 -49.75 57.43
CA LEU A 750 1.11 -48.97 57.52
C LEU A 750 0.94 -47.62 56.78
N VAL A 751 -0.05 -47.67 55.85
CA VAL A 751 -1.22 -46.76 55.74
C VAL A 751 -1.07 -45.45 54.95
N SER A 752 -1.36 -45.60 53.65
CA SER A 752 -2.53 -45.07 52.93
C SER A 752 -2.73 -43.58 52.60
N ALA A 753 -3.54 -43.42 51.53
CA ALA A 753 -4.53 -42.37 51.28
C ALA A 753 -4.07 -41.01 50.69
N ASN A 754 -4.45 -40.89 49.41
CA ASN A 754 -5.21 -39.78 48.83
C ASN A 754 -4.47 -38.59 48.18
N GLN A 755 -4.83 -38.39 46.90
CA GLN A 755 -5.44 -37.17 46.32
C GLN A 755 -4.85 -35.78 46.69
N GLU A 756 -4.71 -34.83 45.77
CA GLU A 756 -4.85 -34.79 44.31
C GLU A 756 -4.34 -33.41 43.82
N LEU A 757 -4.26 -33.21 42.49
CA LEU A 757 -4.35 -31.90 41.82
C LEU A 757 -3.20 -30.86 41.99
N ARG A 758 -2.46 -30.73 40.86
CA ARG A 758 -2.17 -29.47 40.13
C ARG A 758 -0.96 -28.60 40.53
N SER A 759 0.09 -28.83 39.74
CA SER A 759 0.80 -27.82 38.92
C SER A 759 1.32 -26.54 39.58
N SER A 760 2.65 -26.39 39.62
CA SER A 760 3.37 -25.71 38.53
C SER A 760 4.90 -25.76 38.73
N ASN A 761 5.61 -25.43 37.64
CA ASN A 761 7.05 -25.23 37.50
C ASN A 761 7.85 -24.92 38.77
N ASN A 762 9.00 -25.60 38.94
CA ASN A 762 10.30 -24.92 38.93
C ASN A 762 11.46 -25.93 38.72
N LYS A 763 12.55 -25.44 38.11
CA LYS A 763 13.88 -26.06 38.18
C LYS A 763 14.58 -25.61 39.47
N LEU A 764 15.72 -26.23 39.76
CA LEU A 764 16.55 -26.09 40.98
C LEU A 764 16.00 -26.98 42.13
N ASP A 765 16.81 -27.75 42.88
CA ASP A 765 18.29 -27.79 42.93
C ASP A 765 18.87 -29.20 43.09
N ASN A 766 20.16 -29.32 42.74
CA ASN A 766 20.94 -30.55 42.93
C ASN A 766 21.38 -30.69 44.40
N ILE A 767 20.98 -31.81 45.01
CA ILE A 767 21.85 -32.68 45.83
C ILE A 767 22.56 -31.96 47.00
N ALA A 768 21.75 -31.46 47.94
CA ALA A 768 22.02 -31.57 49.37
C ALA A 768 21.28 -32.85 49.87
N ASP A 769 21.79 -33.72 50.74
CA ASP A 769 22.87 -33.59 51.72
C ASP A 769 23.74 -34.87 51.83
N VAL A 770 24.95 -34.87 51.28
CA VAL A 770 26.04 -35.78 51.73
C VAL A 770 27.39 -35.03 51.78
N VAL A 771 27.46 -33.97 52.60
CA VAL A 771 28.74 -33.49 53.16
C VAL A 771 28.55 -33.15 54.63
N THR A 772 28.35 -34.17 55.46
CA THR A 772 28.51 -34.04 56.91
C THR A 772 29.87 -34.57 57.38
N GLN A 773 30.63 -33.65 57.98
CA GLN A 773 31.70 -33.86 58.97
C GLN A 773 33.14 -34.22 58.53
N LYS A 774 34.00 -33.21 58.76
CA LYS A 774 35.27 -33.26 59.52
C LYS A 774 36.47 -33.97 58.90
N PHE A 775 37.43 -33.16 58.42
CA PHE A 775 38.75 -32.84 59.04
C PHE A 775 39.50 -31.97 57.99
N THR A 776 40.29 -30.92 58.25
CA THR A 776 40.77 -30.26 59.49
C THR A 776 41.17 -28.81 59.16
N SER A 777 41.17 -27.92 60.16
CA SER A 777 41.99 -26.67 60.31
C SER A 777 42.78 -26.09 59.12
N GLY A 778 42.76 -24.78 58.84
CA GLY A 778 42.14 -23.65 59.54
C GLY A 778 42.98 -22.36 59.42
N LEU A 779 42.44 -21.22 59.91
CA LEU A 779 43.11 -19.94 60.21
C LEU A 779 43.85 -19.20 59.06
N GLY A 780 43.40 -17.99 58.76
CA GLY A 780 44.14 -17.04 57.91
C GLY A 780 43.27 -15.85 57.48
N TRP A 781 43.17 -14.83 58.34
CA TRP A 781 42.46 -13.57 58.04
C TRP A 781 43.16 -12.72 56.96
N VAL A 782 42.47 -11.65 56.56
CA VAL A 782 42.95 -10.27 56.33
C VAL A 782 42.70 -9.72 54.91
N LEU A 783 41.62 -8.92 54.81
CA LEU A 783 41.44 -7.65 54.06
C LEU A 783 41.86 -7.55 52.57
N GLY A 784 41.09 -6.91 51.67
CA GLY A 784 39.78 -6.26 51.83
C GLY A 784 39.44 -5.31 50.66
N ILE A 785 38.16 -4.94 50.58
CA ILE A 785 37.58 -3.66 50.10
C ILE A 785 38.21 -2.98 48.86
N SER A 786 37.45 -2.96 47.75
CA SER A 786 36.82 -1.73 47.20
C SER A 786 35.96 -2.11 45.98
N ASP A 787 34.68 -1.73 45.84
CA ASP A 787 34.11 -0.38 45.64
C ASP A 787 34.54 0.26 44.29
N ASN A 788 33.67 0.91 43.48
CA ASN A 788 32.19 0.98 43.47
C ASN A 788 31.72 1.69 42.17
N GLN A 789 30.47 1.45 41.74
CA GLN A 789 29.59 2.37 40.97
C GLN A 789 30.02 2.87 39.55
N LYS A 790 29.12 3.13 38.60
CA LYS A 790 27.63 3.21 38.61
C LYS A 790 27.01 2.29 37.56
#